data_AF-A0A260RHG4-F1
#
_entry.id   AF-A0A260RHG4-F1
#
_cell.length_a   1.000
_cell.length_b   1.000
_cell.length_c   1.000
_cell.angle_alpha   90.00
_cell.angle_beta   90.00
_cell.angle_gamma   90.00
#
_symmetry.space_group_name_H-M   'P 1'
#
loop_
_entity.id
_entity.type
_entity.pdbx_description
1 polymer ?
#
loop_
_entity_poly.entity_id
_entity_poly.type
_entity_poly.pdbx_seq_one_letter_code
_entity_poly.pdbx_strand_id
1 'polypeptide(L)'
;MSRKADASKVAVQVEVDRVDVWVEDGRSPASYPVDGVPLRDLLAMPPNTILLPTTNPIPGFATMPSIRQDETLSNVTVIPNVTMTKSGTGSNAVVTDVKVTATVERETSRTLGPTLMQTKFPTPVAEGDQVSFAGRFGMRRVGMGTLDEDGNQTGHSVRVSLWGMSSNTDEYGVVEETAVELLAYETIYHPRATNSYVQVLITIPTVSAATVPPGVTGVHLTVGLKTERNGRWYATSYNFPYRGPAYEMQVSNIFTHATTNPLRMTVVPKTPPAAGVPAAEWETLTQEQNRLHRYTYEDITDHVNEITTEQIEAELAVTTVRLISTEVPAKVVAGKRVRVLALHPDGSFTVLAAGTIRSRRIVEDGIHPSQVEIGVHNGHGRLGSMTAGVAFDTFDEYAPVLNRAGIPAVIDGVEVTGPARDLPAWGGVEPSYRSARLSMLDALLMTRNTRKGFIRLDRNDRLEVLSSLPEGVAMDVSDQPGEGDASFSIDAEFGSDTTDLINQVAVTEHLMDSEDFERSTTNEDPPLSLGHMKSRTQTAEYRRPAAIATYGLASKMFKVVRGTGNMLDIEAGSYGTSFSAWAAAILDEYSIERSGPKSITIPVDTDAQWALVSKLEVLDAIVVRFRGVSYVRRIRRVTHKISPGGLRKALLRFDVTGEQVYWLPDTPVPLITLGDTDAGTIFAPSKGLVDGGHPDDTVTHLLDGGTL
;
A
#
# COMPACT_ATOMS: atom_id res chain seq x y z
N MET A 1 -22.50 -37.99 -39.88
CA MET A 1 -21.76 -38.45 -38.67
C MET A 1 -21.57 -37.26 -37.77
N SER A 2 -22.21 -37.25 -36.62
CA SER A 2 -22.17 -36.14 -35.66
C SER A 2 -20.76 -36.09 -35.05
N ARG A 3 -20.04 -34.97 -35.26
CA ARG A 3 -18.83 -34.63 -34.50
C ARG A 3 -19.28 -34.29 -33.07
N LYS A 4 -19.64 -35.31 -32.29
CA LYS A 4 -19.74 -35.20 -30.84
C LYS A 4 -18.31 -35.15 -30.31
N ALA A 5 -18.11 -34.36 -29.27
CA ALA A 5 -16.86 -34.24 -28.54
C ALA A 5 -16.17 -35.60 -28.36
N ASP A 6 -14.85 -35.67 -28.57
CA ASP A 6 -14.08 -36.65 -27.82
C ASP A 6 -14.03 -36.15 -26.38
N ALA A 7 -15.10 -36.46 -25.63
CA ALA A 7 -15.29 -36.09 -24.23
C ALA A 7 -14.19 -36.67 -23.31
N SER A 8 -13.21 -37.40 -23.86
CA SER A 8 -12.13 -38.02 -23.10
C SER A 8 -10.99 -37.07 -22.70
N LYS A 9 -10.89 -35.85 -23.26
CA LYS A 9 -9.70 -34.98 -23.08
C LYS A 9 -9.95 -33.61 -22.46
N VAL A 10 -11.19 -33.15 -22.40
CA VAL A 10 -11.57 -31.86 -21.80
C VAL A 10 -12.92 -32.00 -21.11
N ALA A 11 -13.07 -31.37 -19.94
CA ALA A 11 -14.36 -31.25 -19.26
C ALA A 11 -14.72 -29.78 -18.98
N VAL A 12 -15.96 -29.38 -19.22
CA VAL A 12 -16.52 -28.09 -18.82
C VAL A 12 -17.55 -28.33 -17.73
N GLN A 13 -17.31 -27.71 -16.58
CA GLN A 13 -18.05 -27.99 -15.37
C GLN A 13 -18.67 -26.73 -14.78
N VAL A 14 -19.94 -26.82 -14.41
CA VAL A 14 -20.72 -25.72 -13.83
C VAL A 14 -21.07 -26.06 -12.38
N GLU A 15 -20.92 -25.08 -11.50
CA GLU A 15 -21.30 -25.19 -10.10
C GLU A 15 -22.80 -25.47 -9.94
N VAL A 16 -23.13 -26.55 -9.22
CA VAL A 16 -24.49 -26.88 -8.81
C VAL A 16 -24.73 -26.58 -7.33
N ASP A 17 -23.72 -26.73 -6.48
CA ASP A 17 -23.80 -26.47 -5.04
C ASP A 17 -22.55 -25.76 -4.51
N ARG A 18 -22.72 -24.95 -3.47
CA ARG A 18 -21.65 -24.17 -2.82
C ARG A 18 -21.88 -24.14 -1.31
N VAL A 19 -20.88 -24.60 -0.56
CA VAL A 19 -20.88 -24.61 0.90
C VAL A 19 -19.73 -23.76 1.41
N ASP A 20 -20.01 -22.85 2.34
CA ASP A 20 -18.96 -22.06 3.01
C ASP A 20 -18.20 -22.94 4.00
N VAL A 21 -16.88 -23.03 3.83
CA VAL A 21 -15.98 -23.85 4.66
C VAL A 21 -14.91 -23.01 5.35
N TRP A 22 -14.94 -21.69 5.15
CA TRP A 22 -13.97 -20.80 5.76
C TRP A 22 -14.02 -20.87 7.28
N VAL A 23 -12.83 -20.81 7.87
CA VAL A 23 -12.62 -20.76 9.31
C VAL A 23 -11.70 -19.59 9.58
N GLU A 24 -12.01 -18.84 10.63
CA GLU A 24 -11.27 -17.65 10.99
C GLU A 24 -9.80 -17.94 11.30
N ASP A 25 -8.91 -17.14 10.70
CA ASP A 25 -7.46 -17.32 10.72
C ASP A 25 -6.76 -16.52 11.82
N GLY A 26 -7.53 -15.81 12.66
CA GLY A 26 -7.02 -14.96 13.73
C GLY A 26 -6.16 -13.80 13.25
N ARG A 27 -6.23 -13.42 11.96
CA ARG A 27 -5.51 -12.25 11.45
C ARG A 27 -6.14 -10.98 12.01
N SER A 28 -5.34 -10.19 12.73
CA SER A 28 -5.77 -8.85 13.15
C SER A 28 -5.79 -7.92 11.93
N PRO A 29 -6.88 -7.16 11.73
CA PRO A 29 -6.95 -6.16 10.68
C PRO A 29 -5.98 -4.99 10.90
N ALA A 30 -5.52 -4.80 12.14
CA ALA A 30 -4.71 -3.67 12.55
C ALA A 30 -3.39 -4.12 13.21
N SER A 31 -2.28 -3.47 12.83
CA SER A 31 -0.97 -3.62 13.46
C SER A 31 -0.52 -2.27 14.01
N TYR A 32 -0.49 -2.10 15.33
CA TYR A 32 -0.04 -0.85 15.95
C TYR A 32 1.40 -0.97 16.48
N PRO A 33 2.15 0.15 16.60
CA PRO A 33 3.41 0.15 17.33
C PRO A 33 3.21 -0.35 18.76
N VAL A 34 3.89 -1.43 19.14
CA VAL A 34 3.72 -2.12 20.45
C VAL A 34 3.95 -1.18 21.63
N ASP A 35 4.89 -0.24 21.48
CA ASP A 35 5.27 0.73 22.51
C ASP A 35 4.43 2.02 22.51
N GLY A 36 3.39 2.06 21.68
CA GLY A 36 2.61 3.26 21.38
C GLY A 36 3.36 4.25 20.50
N VAL A 37 2.64 5.26 20.02
CA VAL A 37 3.21 6.30 19.17
C VAL A 37 3.80 7.41 20.04
N PRO A 38 5.12 7.68 19.98
CA PRO A 38 5.72 8.80 20.69
C PRO A 38 5.22 10.10 20.06
N LEU A 39 4.59 10.95 20.87
CA LEU A 39 3.84 12.07 20.32
C LEU A 39 4.68 13.32 20.03
N ARG A 40 5.90 13.47 20.56
CA ARG A 40 6.70 14.70 20.44
C ARG A 40 6.67 15.31 19.03
N ASP A 41 6.97 14.48 18.03
CA ASP A 41 7.12 14.91 16.64
C ASP A 41 5.77 14.92 15.88
N LEU A 42 4.76 14.23 16.43
CA LEU A 42 3.39 14.21 15.94
C LEU A 42 2.50 15.28 16.56
N LEU A 43 3.01 16.11 17.47
CA LEU A 43 2.21 17.16 18.11
C LEU A 43 2.33 18.47 17.33
N ALA A 44 1.18 19.04 17.03
CA ALA A 44 1.05 20.41 16.57
C ALA A 44 1.43 21.33 17.72
N MET A 45 2.27 22.31 17.40
CA MET A 45 2.73 23.32 18.34
C MET A 45 2.09 24.67 18.03
N PRO A 46 2.08 25.60 19.00
CA PRO A 46 1.68 26.96 18.72
C PRO A 46 2.56 27.58 17.62
N PRO A 47 2.01 28.43 16.75
CA PRO A 47 2.77 29.06 15.68
C PRO A 47 3.94 29.89 16.23
N ASN A 48 5.01 30.02 15.45
CA ASN A 48 6.23 30.74 15.83
C ASN A 48 6.86 30.20 17.13
N THR A 49 6.97 28.88 17.24
CA THR A 49 7.72 28.20 18.30
C THR A 49 8.79 27.28 17.72
N ILE A 50 9.83 27.00 18.51
CA ILE A 50 10.94 26.09 18.21
C ILE A 50 11.10 25.09 19.36
N LEU A 51 11.65 23.92 19.06
CA LEU A 51 12.03 22.93 20.06
C LEU A 51 13.52 23.06 20.38
N LEU A 52 13.85 23.24 21.66
CA LEU A 52 15.22 23.30 22.15
C LEU A 52 15.45 22.27 23.26
N PRO A 53 16.60 21.58 23.31
CA PRO A 53 16.92 20.68 24.41
C PRO A 53 16.83 21.39 25.77
N THR A 54 16.21 20.75 26.76
CA THR A 54 16.11 21.25 28.13
C THR A 54 16.30 20.13 29.15
N THR A 55 16.68 20.49 30.36
CA THR A 55 16.78 19.58 31.51
C THR A 55 15.79 19.89 32.63
N ASN A 56 15.12 21.05 32.55
CA ASN A 56 14.19 21.55 33.56
C ASN A 56 12.78 21.67 32.94
N PRO A 57 11.71 21.14 33.57
CA PRO A 57 11.69 20.38 34.83
C PRO A 57 12.16 18.93 34.67
N ILE A 58 12.35 18.48 33.44
CA ILE A 58 12.76 17.12 33.08
C ILE A 58 13.67 17.16 31.85
N PRO A 59 14.58 16.19 31.68
CA PRO A 59 15.31 15.97 30.42
C PRO A 59 14.33 15.82 29.25
N GLY A 60 14.53 16.62 28.21
CA GLY A 60 13.48 16.83 27.24
C GLY A 60 13.80 17.82 26.13
N PHE A 61 12.74 18.20 25.41
CA PHE A 61 12.72 19.31 24.46
C PHE A 61 11.65 20.31 24.89
N ALA A 62 12.03 21.57 25.01
CA ALA A 62 11.17 22.68 25.40
C ALA A 62 10.63 23.38 24.16
N THR A 63 9.31 23.59 24.12
CA THR A 63 8.66 24.47 23.14
C THR A 63 8.84 25.93 23.57
N MET A 64 9.66 26.66 22.83
CA MET A 64 10.01 28.06 23.08
C MET A 64 9.56 28.94 21.90
N PRO A 65 9.27 30.23 22.09
CA PRO A 65 8.99 31.13 20.96
C PRO A 65 10.19 31.21 20.01
N SER A 66 9.95 31.22 18.70
CA SER A 66 10.99 31.29 17.66
C SER A 66 11.64 32.66 17.50
N ILE A 67 11.02 33.72 18.04
CA ILE A 67 11.36 35.15 17.89
C ILE A 67 11.18 35.64 16.44
N ARG A 68 10.25 36.60 16.23
CA ARG A 68 10.29 37.52 15.07
C ARG A 68 11.29 38.64 15.40
N GLN A 69 12.20 38.93 14.47
CA GLN A 69 13.16 40.02 14.52
C GLN A 69 12.53 41.41 14.23
N ASP A 70 11.20 41.47 14.08
CA ASP A 70 10.54 42.54 13.33
C ASP A 70 9.32 43.16 14.04
N GLU A 71 8.88 42.68 15.21
CA GLU A 71 7.79 43.32 15.96
C GLU A 71 8.31 44.43 16.90
N THR A 72 7.81 45.65 16.72
CA THR A 72 7.96 46.75 17.67
C THR A 72 7.46 46.32 19.04
N LEU A 73 8.28 46.52 20.07
CA LEU A 73 7.93 46.31 21.48
C LEU A 73 6.56 46.95 21.77
N SER A 74 5.52 46.12 21.93
CA SER A 74 4.15 46.61 22.10
C SER A 74 3.91 47.21 23.48
N ASN A 75 4.67 46.81 24.50
CA ASN A 75 4.55 47.31 25.87
C ASN A 75 5.94 47.55 26.48
N VAL A 76 6.36 48.82 26.55
CA VAL A 76 7.46 49.23 27.43
C VAL A 76 6.83 49.66 28.75
N THR A 77 6.73 48.74 29.70
CA THR A 77 6.27 49.08 31.05
C THR A 77 7.46 49.63 31.83
N VAL A 78 7.45 50.94 32.10
CA VAL A 78 8.43 51.57 33.00
C VAL A 78 7.89 51.44 34.41
N ILE A 79 8.55 50.65 35.26
CA ILE A 79 8.20 50.54 36.68
C ILE A 79 9.12 51.48 37.48
N PRO A 80 8.62 52.62 37.97
CA PRO A 80 9.39 53.50 38.84
C PRO A 80 9.44 52.92 40.26
N ASN A 81 10.61 52.44 40.68
CA ASN A 81 10.88 52.09 42.06
C ASN A 81 11.38 53.34 42.79
N VAL A 82 10.56 53.88 43.70
CA VAL A 82 10.93 55.02 44.54
C VAL A 82 11.37 54.50 45.90
N THR A 83 12.68 54.56 46.16
CA THR A 83 13.24 54.26 47.48
C THR A 83 13.44 55.55 48.24
N MET A 84 12.76 55.70 49.37
CA MET A 84 12.90 56.85 50.26
C MET A 84 13.78 56.49 51.44
N THR A 85 14.92 57.15 51.59
CA THR A 85 15.74 57.08 52.79
C THR A 85 15.21 58.10 53.79
N LYS A 86 14.87 57.66 55.00
CA LYS A 86 14.37 58.51 56.08
C LYS A 86 15.38 58.54 57.23
N SER A 87 15.52 59.69 57.87
CA SER A 87 16.23 59.84 59.14
C SER A 87 15.25 60.19 60.26
N GLY A 88 15.45 59.61 61.45
CA GLY A 88 14.51 59.69 62.58
C GLY A 88 13.52 58.52 62.66
N THR A 89 12.81 58.40 63.78
CA THR A 89 11.82 57.34 64.04
C THR A 89 10.45 57.93 64.39
N GLY A 90 9.38 57.23 64.04
CA GLY A 90 8.00 57.64 64.31
C GLY A 90 7.56 58.86 63.50
N SER A 91 6.72 59.71 64.09
CA SER A 91 6.14 60.91 63.47
C SER A 91 7.15 62.01 63.13
N ASN A 92 8.41 61.89 63.57
CA ASN A 92 9.49 62.84 63.29
C ASN A 92 10.43 62.38 62.16
N ALA A 93 10.09 61.29 61.44
CA ALA A 93 10.91 60.80 60.34
C ALA A 93 10.90 61.77 59.14
N VAL A 94 12.06 62.34 58.83
CA VAL A 94 12.25 63.27 57.69
C VAL A 94 12.91 62.51 56.55
N VAL A 95 12.38 62.62 55.33
CA VAL A 95 12.99 62.02 54.13
C VAL A 95 14.27 62.77 53.81
N THR A 96 15.41 62.09 53.86
CA THR A 96 16.74 62.67 53.62
C THR A 96 17.25 62.40 52.22
N ASP A 97 16.72 61.39 51.54
CA ASP A 97 17.06 61.08 50.16
C ASP A 97 15.90 60.36 49.46
N VAL A 98 15.75 60.59 48.16
CA VAL A 98 14.75 59.96 47.30
C VAL A 98 15.48 59.43 46.07
N LYS A 99 15.68 58.12 46.02
CA LYS A 99 16.25 57.45 44.86
C LYS A 99 15.12 56.89 44.01
N VAL A 100 14.95 57.42 42.81
CA VAL A 100 14.04 56.86 41.80
C VAL A 100 14.87 56.01 40.83
N THR A 101 14.59 54.72 40.78
CA THR A 101 15.15 53.81 39.77
C THR A 101 14.01 53.35 38.88
N ALA A 102 14.14 53.58 37.57
CA ALA A 102 13.21 53.05 36.58
C ALA A 102 13.74 51.71 36.07
N THR A 103 12.95 50.66 36.24
CA THR A 103 13.24 49.35 35.65
C THR A 103 12.41 49.23 34.37
N VAL A 104 13.09 48.98 33.24
CA VAL A 104 12.43 48.71 31.97
C VAL A 104 12.39 47.20 31.80
N GLU A 105 11.26 46.58 32.12
CA GLU A 105 11.05 45.18 31.79
C GLU A 105 10.67 45.09 30.32
N ARG A 106 11.53 44.44 29.55
CA ARG A 106 11.24 44.08 28.17
C ARG A 106 10.63 42.68 28.23
N GLU A 107 9.32 42.60 28.27
CA GLU A 107 8.59 41.33 28.13
C GLU A 107 7.78 41.35 26.84
N THR A 108 7.65 40.20 26.20
CA THR A 108 6.70 39.97 25.12
C THR A 108 5.65 38.98 25.62
N SER A 109 4.38 39.33 25.57
CA SER A 109 3.28 38.43 25.96
C SER A 109 2.62 37.81 24.73
N ARG A 110 2.28 36.52 24.79
CA ARG A 110 1.46 35.85 23.76
C ARG A 110 0.29 35.11 24.40
N THR A 111 -0.90 35.26 23.83
CA THR A 111 -2.04 34.43 24.20
C THR A 111 -1.86 33.01 23.66
N LEU A 112 -2.01 32.00 24.52
CA LEU A 112 -1.94 30.58 24.19
C LEU A 112 -3.12 29.85 24.83
N GLY A 113 -3.60 28.82 24.12
CA GLY A 113 -4.70 27.99 24.56
C GLY A 113 -6.05 28.45 24.00
N PRO A 114 -7.12 27.67 24.21
CA PRO A 114 -7.21 26.62 25.22
C PRO A 114 -6.47 25.33 24.88
N THR A 115 -6.29 25.01 23.61
CA THR A 115 -5.44 23.88 23.18
C THR A 115 -3.97 24.29 23.18
N LEU A 116 -3.17 23.72 24.09
CA LEU A 116 -1.72 23.95 24.14
C LEU A 116 -0.96 23.02 23.20
N MET A 117 -1.43 21.79 23.06
CA MET A 117 -0.88 20.77 22.17
C MET A 117 -2.01 19.90 21.61
N GLN A 118 -1.85 19.41 20.39
CA GLN A 118 -2.72 18.38 19.82
C GLN A 118 -1.93 17.50 18.87
N THR A 119 -2.36 16.27 18.61
CA THR A 119 -1.77 15.48 17.52
C THR A 119 -2.10 16.15 16.17
N LYS A 120 -1.09 16.29 15.30
CA LYS A 120 -1.19 16.87 13.95
C LYS A 120 -2.23 16.13 13.11
N PHE A 121 -2.25 14.80 13.25
CA PHE A 121 -3.16 13.90 12.54
C PHE A 121 -3.74 12.86 13.48
N PRO A 122 -4.92 12.31 13.11
CA PRO A 122 -5.50 11.22 13.85
C PRO A 122 -4.70 9.95 13.60
N THR A 123 -4.44 9.18 14.65
CA THR A 123 -4.00 7.80 14.48
C THR A 123 -5.22 6.96 14.09
N PRO A 124 -5.21 6.25 12.96
CA PRO A 124 -6.31 5.41 12.51
C PRO A 124 -6.65 4.35 13.55
N VAL A 125 -7.94 4.08 13.79
CA VAL A 125 -8.41 3.03 14.72
C VAL A 125 -9.60 2.26 14.16
N ALA A 126 -9.86 1.07 14.70
CA ALA A 126 -11.06 0.29 14.41
C ALA A 126 -11.96 0.15 15.65
N GLU A 127 -13.24 -0.15 15.42
CA GLU A 127 -14.19 -0.47 16.49
C GLU A 127 -13.68 -1.63 17.36
N GLY A 128 -13.74 -1.44 18.68
CA GLY A 128 -13.33 -2.45 19.65
C GLY A 128 -11.84 -2.44 19.99
N ASP A 129 -11.03 -1.65 19.29
CA ASP A 129 -9.64 -1.39 19.71
C ASP A 129 -9.62 -0.70 21.07
N GLN A 130 -8.57 -0.94 21.84
CA GLN A 130 -8.37 -0.32 23.14
C GLN A 130 -7.37 0.81 23.03
N VAL A 131 -7.77 2.01 23.44
CA VAL A 131 -6.94 3.20 23.38
C VAL A 131 -6.63 3.72 24.76
N SER A 132 -5.39 4.17 24.96
CA SER A 132 -4.92 4.76 26.20
C SER A 132 -3.83 5.78 25.93
N PHE A 133 -3.55 6.63 26.93
CA PHE A 133 -2.40 7.51 26.91
C PHE A 133 -1.69 7.45 28.26
N ALA A 134 -0.38 7.66 28.24
CA ALA A 134 0.46 7.65 29.42
C ALA A 134 1.71 8.52 29.21
N GLY A 135 2.44 8.76 30.29
CA GLY A 135 3.72 9.46 30.26
C GLY A 135 3.73 10.73 31.08
N ARG A 136 4.71 11.58 30.81
CA ARG A 136 4.90 12.84 31.54
C ARG A 136 5.31 13.97 30.61
N PHE A 137 4.98 15.18 31.01
CA PHE A 137 5.38 16.40 30.35
C PHE A 137 5.54 17.54 31.36
N GLY A 138 6.35 18.53 31.02
CA GLY A 138 6.48 19.76 31.81
C GLY A 138 5.60 20.86 31.24
N MET A 139 5.05 21.71 32.10
CA MET A 139 4.30 22.89 31.66
C MET A 139 4.58 24.08 32.57
N ARG A 140 4.75 25.27 31.99
CA ARG A 140 4.96 26.49 32.76
C ARG A 140 3.67 26.99 33.34
N ARG A 141 3.71 27.42 34.59
CA ARG A 141 2.61 28.21 35.15
C ARG A 141 2.52 29.59 34.49
N VAL A 142 1.30 30.07 34.33
CA VAL A 142 0.97 31.36 33.69
C VAL A 142 1.48 32.58 34.46
N GLY A 143 1.82 32.41 35.74
CA GLY A 143 2.48 33.44 36.56
C GLY A 143 1.57 34.42 37.29
N MET A 144 0.36 34.65 36.81
CA MET A 144 -0.63 35.48 37.49
C MET A 144 -1.96 34.73 37.63
N GLY A 145 -2.60 34.85 38.80
CA GLY A 145 -3.95 34.36 39.01
C GLY A 145 -4.94 35.07 38.08
N THR A 146 -5.78 34.31 37.39
CA THR A 146 -6.75 34.82 36.42
C THR A 146 -8.12 35.01 37.04
N LEU A 147 -8.93 35.90 36.47
CA LEU A 147 -10.32 36.08 36.87
C LEU A 147 -11.25 35.27 35.96
N ASP A 148 -12.32 34.71 36.53
CA ASP A 148 -13.44 34.17 35.75
C ASP A 148 -14.29 35.31 35.15
N GLU A 149 -15.31 34.95 34.35
CA GLU A 149 -16.25 35.90 33.74
C GLU A 149 -16.98 36.77 34.77
N ASP A 150 -17.08 36.27 36.01
CA ASP A 150 -17.70 36.96 37.15
C ASP A 150 -16.68 37.80 37.96
N GLY A 151 -15.44 37.94 37.47
CA GLY A 151 -14.39 38.75 38.10
C GLY A 151 -13.75 38.12 39.34
N ASN A 152 -13.96 36.84 39.61
CA ASN A 152 -13.37 36.14 40.76
C ASN A 152 -12.08 35.42 40.36
N GLN A 153 -11.07 35.45 41.23
CA GLN A 153 -9.88 34.63 41.02
C GLN A 153 -10.25 33.16 40.86
N THR A 154 -9.69 32.50 39.85
CA THR A 154 -9.87 31.08 39.56
C THR A 154 -8.51 30.44 39.28
N GLY A 155 -8.34 29.18 39.67
CA GLY A 155 -7.19 28.38 39.25
C GLY A 155 -7.40 27.81 37.83
N HIS A 156 -6.39 27.08 37.38
CA HIS A 156 -6.44 26.37 36.11
C HIS A 156 -6.09 24.89 36.27
N SER A 157 -6.86 24.07 35.57
CA SER A 157 -6.57 22.66 35.35
C SER A 157 -6.02 22.46 33.94
N VAL A 158 -5.15 21.45 33.83
CA VAL A 158 -4.70 20.91 32.56
C VAL A 158 -5.54 19.68 32.30
N ARG A 159 -6.10 19.59 31.10
CA ARG A 159 -6.87 18.44 30.65
C ARG A 159 -6.17 17.80 29.47
N VAL A 160 -5.84 16.51 29.63
CA VAL A 160 -5.40 15.64 28.54
C VAL A 160 -6.61 14.85 28.10
N SER A 161 -7.02 15.04 26.85
CA SER A 161 -8.21 14.39 26.29
C SER A 161 -7.84 13.62 25.03
N LEU A 162 -8.32 12.38 24.95
CA LEU A 162 -8.29 11.55 23.76
C LEU A 162 -9.67 11.60 23.10
N TRP A 163 -9.71 12.06 21.86
CA TRP A 163 -10.91 12.24 21.07
C TRP A 163 -10.95 11.20 19.95
N GLY A 164 -12.07 10.51 19.79
CA GLY A 164 -12.38 9.68 18.63
C GLY A 164 -13.07 10.51 17.56
N MET A 165 -12.64 10.38 16.32
CA MET A 165 -13.24 11.01 15.14
C MET A 165 -14.26 10.10 14.50
N SER A 166 -15.46 10.61 14.25
CA SER A 166 -16.48 9.97 13.41
C SER A 166 -16.89 10.89 12.27
N SER A 167 -16.98 10.36 11.05
CA SER A 167 -17.48 11.08 9.90
C SER A 167 -18.88 10.58 9.56
N ASN A 168 -19.89 11.44 9.67
CA ASN A 168 -21.25 11.13 9.25
C ASN A 168 -21.48 11.77 7.89
N THR A 169 -21.86 10.96 6.89
CA THR A 169 -22.29 11.48 5.60
C THR A 169 -23.80 11.57 5.61
N ASP A 170 -24.34 12.77 5.37
CA ASP A 170 -25.78 12.97 5.28
C ASP A 170 -26.34 12.44 3.94
N GLU A 171 -27.67 12.51 3.79
CA GLU A 171 -28.38 12.08 2.58
C GLU A 171 -28.02 12.88 1.31
N TYR A 172 -27.35 14.03 1.46
CA TYR A 172 -26.89 14.90 0.38
C TYR A 172 -25.39 14.73 0.08
N GLY A 173 -24.70 13.83 0.78
CA GLY A 173 -23.27 13.57 0.60
C GLY A 173 -22.36 14.57 1.33
N VAL A 174 -22.90 15.39 2.24
CA VAL A 174 -22.12 16.29 3.10
C VAL A 174 -21.54 15.47 4.25
N VAL A 175 -20.22 15.51 4.39
CA VAL A 175 -19.50 14.82 5.45
C VAL A 175 -19.36 15.77 6.64
N GLU A 176 -20.03 15.46 7.74
CA GLU A 176 -19.87 16.13 9.04
C GLU A 176 -18.92 15.30 9.91
N GLU A 177 -17.79 15.91 10.29
CA GLU A 177 -16.85 15.30 11.22
C GLU A 177 -17.22 15.67 12.66
N THR A 178 -17.48 14.65 13.46
CA THR A 178 -17.84 14.75 14.87
C THR A 178 -16.74 14.14 15.71
N ALA A 179 -16.55 14.68 16.91
CA ALA A 179 -15.60 14.13 17.87
C ALA A 179 -16.30 13.66 19.15
N VAL A 180 -15.86 12.50 19.63
CA VAL A 180 -16.34 11.88 20.87
C VAL A 180 -15.16 11.77 21.83
N GLU A 181 -15.27 12.32 23.03
CA GLU A 181 -14.22 12.16 24.05
C GLU A 181 -14.21 10.70 24.56
N LEU A 182 -13.12 9.98 24.33
CA LEU A 182 -12.96 8.57 24.72
C LEU A 182 -12.36 8.43 26.12
N LEU A 183 -11.38 9.28 26.42
CA LEU A 183 -10.64 9.22 27.67
C LEU A 183 -10.15 10.62 28.03
N ALA A 184 -10.20 10.96 29.31
CA ALA A 184 -9.71 12.24 29.80
C ALA A 184 -9.01 12.10 31.14
N TYR A 185 -7.96 12.90 31.33
CA TYR A 185 -7.29 13.09 32.61
C TYR A 185 -7.20 14.58 32.89
N GLU A 186 -7.60 14.99 34.08
CA GLU A 186 -7.58 16.38 34.49
C GLU A 186 -6.88 16.53 35.84
N THR A 187 -6.00 17.54 35.94
CA THR A 187 -5.31 17.86 37.19
C THR A 187 -5.07 19.36 37.31
N ILE A 188 -5.01 19.86 38.54
CA ILE A 188 -4.74 21.28 38.80
C ILE A 188 -3.27 21.57 38.49
N TYR A 189 -3.00 22.53 37.59
CA TYR A 189 -1.62 22.94 37.29
C TYR A 189 -1.28 24.32 37.86
N HIS A 190 -2.26 25.22 37.96
CA HIS A 190 -2.10 26.57 38.49
C HIS A 190 -3.14 26.86 39.57
N PRO A 191 -2.77 26.81 40.86
CA PRO A 191 -3.71 27.08 41.95
C PRO A 191 -4.15 28.56 41.99
N ARG A 192 -5.41 28.80 42.38
CA ARG A 192 -6.08 30.11 42.47
C ARG A 192 -5.27 31.27 43.08
N ALA A 193 -4.36 31.00 44.02
CA ALA A 193 -3.65 32.02 44.81
C ALA A 193 -2.12 32.02 44.57
N THR A 194 -1.65 31.57 43.41
CA THR A 194 -0.22 31.42 43.13
C THR A 194 0.26 32.35 42.02
N ASN A 195 1.09 33.34 42.33
CA ASN A 195 1.79 34.13 41.31
C ASN A 195 3.20 33.57 41.08
N SER A 196 3.31 32.53 40.25
CA SER A 196 4.57 31.82 40.02
C SER A 196 4.71 31.36 38.57
N TYR A 197 5.89 31.58 37.98
CA TYR A 197 6.25 31.19 36.61
C TYR A 197 7.02 29.86 36.54
N VAL A 198 6.96 29.05 37.60
CA VAL A 198 7.72 27.80 37.72
C VAL A 198 7.19 26.73 36.76
N GLN A 199 8.11 25.93 36.20
CA GLN A 199 7.79 24.73 35.45
C GLN A 199 7.26 23.64 36.39
N VAL A 200 6.11 23.06 36.05
CA VAL A 200 5.49 21.98 36.80
C VAL A 200 5.57 20.71 35.96
N LEU A 201 6.05 19.63 36.59
CA LEU A 201 5.99 18.30 36.00
C LEU A 201 4.57 17.73 36.19
N ILE A 202 3.93 17.38 35.08
CA ILE A 202 2.66 16.65 35.06
C ILE A 202 2.97 15.21 34.69
N THR A 203 2.63 14.28 35.58
CA THR A 203 2.72 12.84 35.34
C THR A 203 1.31 12.30 35.19
N ILE A 204 1.01 11.75 34.03
CA ILE A 204 -0.29 11.14 33.77
C ILE A 204 -0.31 9.78 34.47
N PRO A 205 -1.31 9.49 35.32
CA PRO A 205 -1.47 8.18 35.90
C PRO A 205 -1.83 7.16 34.81
N THR A 206 -1.49 5.89 35.02
CA THR A 206 -2.00 4.82 34.18
C THR A 206 -3.53 4.79 34.29
N VAL A 207 -4.20 5.14 33.20
CA VAL A 207 -5.66 5.10 33.07
C VAL A 207 -6.08 3.78 32.43
N SER A 208 -7.25 3.26 32.80
CA SER A 208 -7.84 2.10 32.12
C SER A 208 -8.10 2.45 30.66
N ALA A 209 -7.71 1.55 29.75
CA ALA A 209 -7.94 1.77 28.32
C ALA A 209 -9.44 1.92 28.02
N ALA A 210 -9.76 2.84 27.12
CA ALA A 210 -11.11 3.03 26.61
C ALA A 210 -11.30 2.17 25.34
N THR A 211 -12.48 1.58 25.17
CA THR A 211 -12.81 0.85 23.95
C THR A 211 -13.32 1.82 22.89
N VAL A 212 -12.79 1.74 21.68
CA VAL A 212 -13.22 2.54 20.53
C VAL A 212 -14.66 2.16 20.14
N PRO A 213 -15.61 3.11 20.13
CA PRO A 213 -17.00 2.83 19.76
C PRO A 213 -17.18 2.68 18.24
N PRO A 214 -18.32 2.13 17.78
CA PRO A 214 -18.64 2.05 16.36
C PRO A 214 -18.62 3.43 15.69
N GLY A 215 -18.18 3.49 14.43
CA GLY A 215 -18.16 4.72 13.63
C GLY A 215 -16.95 5.64 13.87
N VAL A 216 -16.10 5.35 14.87
CA VAL A 216 -14.84 6.08 15.07
C VAL A 216 -13.74 5.50 14.18
N THR A 217 -13.11 6.36 13.38
CA THR A 217 -12.10 5.98 12.36
C THR A 217 -10.69 6.45 12.68
N GLY A 218 -10.54 7.35 13.65
CA GLY A 218 -9.24 7.85 14.10
C GLY A 218 -9.30 8.44 15.50
N VAL A 219 -8.15 8.57 16.16
CA VAL A 219 -8.03 9.19 17.49
C VAL A 219 -7.02 10.33 17.51
N HIS A 220 -7.37 11.41 18.20
CA HIS A 220 -6.51 12.57 18.46
C HIS A 220 -6.28 12.73 19.96
N LEU A 221 -5.05 13.05 20.34
CA LEU A 221 -4.74 13.48 21.69
C LEU A 221 -4.61 15.00 21.72
N THR A 222 -5.19 15.62 22.74
CA THR A 222 -5.10 17.05 23.01
C THR A 222 -4.64 17.29 24.44
N VAL A 223 -3.87 18.34 24.66
CA VAL A 223 -3.55 18.89 25.97
C VAL A 223 -4.03 20.33 25.98
N GLY A 224 -5.01 20.63 26.82
CA GLY A 224 -5.59 21.95 26.91
C GLY A 224 -5.75 22.46 28.34
N LEU A 225 -6.15 23.72 28.45
CA LEU A 225 -6.36 24.41 29.72
C LEU A 225 -7.83 24.62 29.98
N LYS A 226 -8.25 24.35 31.21
CA LYS A 226 -9.58 24.65 31.71
C LYS A 226 -9.51 25.50 32.96
N THR A 227 -10.51 26.33 33.16
CA THR A 227 -10.73 27.03 34.41
C THR A 227 -11.22 26.05 35.49
N GLU A 228 -10.64 26.13 36.69
CA GLU A 228 -10.98 25.23 37.79
C GLU A 228 -12.44 25.35 38.23
N ARG A 229 -12.97 26.58 38.27
CA ARG A 229 -14.28 26.87 38.90
C ARG A 229 -15.49 26.52 38.03
N ASN A 230 -15.47 26.87 36.75
CA ASN A 230 -16.58 26.65 35.82
C ASN A 230 -16.27 25.59 34.74
N GLY A 231 -15.07 25.00 34.75
CA GLY A 231 -14.72 23.90 33.85
C GLY A 231 -14.79 24.26 32.37
N ARG A 232 -14.58 25.53 32.01
CA ARG A 232 -14.59 26.01 30.64
C ARG A 232 -13.17 25.99 30.07
N TRP A 233 -13.05 25.81 28.77
CA TRP A 233 -11.79 25.96 28.06
C TRP A 233 -11.26 27.39 28.21
N TYR A 234 -9.95 27.54 28.44
CA TYR A 234 -9.34 28.81 28.78
C TYR A 234 -8.07 29.12 27.99
N ALA A 235 -8.06 30.26 27.31
CA ALA A 235 -6.85 30.84 26.72
C ALA A 235 -6.20 31.83 27.69
N THR A 236 -4.88 31.80 27.80
CA THR A 236 -4.14 32.63 28.77
C THR A 236 -2.95 33.33 28.13
N SER A 237 -2.55 34.47 28.68
CA SER A 237 -1.37 35.21 28.23
C SER A 237 -0.11 34.65 28.90
N TYR A 238 0.85 34.18 28.11
CA TYR A 238 2.17 33.77 28.56
C TYR A 238 3.18 34.89 28.32
N ASN A 239 3.84 35.33 29.39
CA ASN A 239 4.92 36.31 29.31
C ASN A 239 6.26 35.62 29.04
N PHE A 240 6.98 36.13 28.04
CA PHE A 240 8.32 35.69 27.65
C PHE A 240 9.32 36.84 27.89
N PRO A 241 10.48 36.56 28.50
CA PRO A 241 11.51 37.58 28.64
C PRO A 241 12.08 37.94 27.25
N TYR A 242 12.21 39.23 26.98
CA TYR A 242 12.93 39.73 25.81
C TYR A 242 14.43 39.42 25.96
N ARG A 243 15.09 39.02 24.86
CA ARG A 243 16.49 38.51 24.82
C ARG A 243 17.40 39.08 25.93
N GLY A 244 17.85 38.19 26.81
CA GLY A 244 18.90 38.38 27.82
C GLY A 244 19.44 37.01 28.29
N PRO A 245 20.45 36.94 29.17
CA PRO A 245 21.01 35.67 29.68
C PRO A 245 19.95 34.76 30.34
N ALA A 246 18.84 35.34 30.82
CA ALA A 246 17.67 34.62 31.32
C ALA A 246 16.94 33.77 30.26
N TYR A 247 17.11 34.07 28.97
CA TYR A 247 16.62 33.26 27.85
C TYR A 247 17.40 31.92 27.76
N GLU A 248 18.67 31.91 28.16
CA GLU A 248 19.52 30.72 28.22
C GLU A 248 19.22 29.85 29.46
N MET A 249 18.54 30.38 30.48
CA MET A 249 18.29 29.67 31.75
C MET A 249 17.16 28.62 31.72
N GLN A 250 16.66 28.20 30.55
CA GLN A 250 15.66 27.11 30.39
C GLN A 250 14.32 27.30 31.16
N VAL A 251 14.04 28.47 31.73
CA VAL A 251 12.83 28.71 32.56
C VAL A 251 11.60 29.18 31.78
N SER A 252 11.76 29.60 30.53
CA SER A 252 10.74 30.38 29.78
C SER A 252 10.09 29.62 28.62
N ASN A 253 9.96 28.30 28.71
CA ASN A 253 9.25 27.47 27.73
C ASN A 253 7.80 27.23 28.12
N ILE A 254 6.91 26.98 27.16
CA ILE A 254 5.47 26.76 27.41
C ILE A 254 5.24 25.32 27.88
N PHE A 255 5.84 24.40 27.14
CA PHE A 255 5.68 22.97 27.28
C PHE A 255 7.06 22.30 27.23
N THR A 256 7.22 21.19 27.95
CA THR A 256 8.43 20.36 27.93
C THR A 256 8.05 18.93 27.57
N HIS A 257 8.56 18.46 26.44
CA HIS A 257 8.46 17.08 25.99
C HIS A 257 9.50 16.24 26.71
N ALA A 258 9.08 15.24 27.50
CA ALA A 258 10.03 14.36 28.16
C ALA A 258 10.76 13.45 27.17
N THR A 259 12.06 13.21 27.32
CA THR A 259 12.74 12.13 26.58
C THR A 259 12.53 10.76 27.22
N THR A 260 12.50 10.71 28.54
CA THR A 260 12.22 9.48 29.31
C THR A 260 10.76 9.48 29.75
N ASN A 261 10.03 8.39 29.50
CA ASN A 261 8.57 8.25 29.66
C ASN A 261 7.80 9.39 28.95
N PRO A 262 8.04 9.63 27.64
CA PRO A 262 7.34 10.67 26.90
C PRO A 262 5.83 10.45 26.95
N LEU A 263 5.08 11.53 26.68
CA LEU A 263 3.67 11.41 26.38
C LEU A 263 3.48 10.49 25.16
N ARG A 264 2.74 9.40 25.36
CA ARG A 264 2.48 8.37 24.36
C ARG A 264 0.99 8.09 24.29
N MET A 265 0.55 7.75 23.09
CA MET A 265 -0.75 7.17 22.84
C MET A 265 -0.55 5.72 22.43
N THR A 266 -1.25 4.82 23.11
CA THR A 266 -1.17 3.38 22.85
C THR A 266 -2.52 2.94 22.31
N VAL A 267 -2.50 2.31 21.14
CA VAL A 267 -3.64 1.60 20.57
C VAL A 267 -3.31 0.12 20.62
N VAL A 268 -4.13 -0.65 21.32
CA VAL A 268 -4.05 -2.10 21.38
C VAL A 268 -5.17 -2.63 20.50
N PRO A 269 -4.86 -3.40 19.44
CA PRO A 269 -5.89 -3.90 18.56
C PRO A 269 -6.80 -4.85 19.35
N LYS A 270 -8.09 -4.87 19.01
CA LYS A 270 -9.00 -5.89 19.53
C LYS A 270 -8.37 -7.26 19.34
N THR A 271 -8.32 -8.06 20.41
CA THR A 271 -7.76 -9.41 20.34
C THR A 271 -8.46 -10.18 19.22
N PRO A 272 -7.71 -10.64 18.20
CA PRO A 272 -8.34 -11.38 17.14
C PRO A 272 -8.91 -12.69 17.72
N PRO A 273 -10.03 -13.17 17.16
CA PRO A 273 -10.55 -14.48 17.50
C PRO A 273 -9.46 -15.55 17.28
N ALA A 274 -9.52 -16.62 18.08
CA ALA A 274 -8.53 -17.69 18.01
C ALA A 274 -8.52 -18.27 16.59
N ALA A 275 -7.32 -18.38 16.00
CA ALA A 275 -7.16 -19.00 14.70
C ALA A 275 -7.66 -20.44 14.74
N GLY A 276 -8.70 -20.73 13.97
CA GLY A 276 -9.15 -22.10 13.76
C GLY A 276 -8.26 -22.82 12.76
N VAL A 277 -8.38 -24.14 12.72
CA VAL A 277 -7.65 -24.96 11.75
C VAL A 277 -8.22 -24.68 10.34
N PRO A 278 -7.40 -24.21 9.38
CA PRO A 278 -7.84 -24.01 8.01
C PRO A 278 -8.45 -25.27 7.40
N ALA A 279 -9.52 -25.11 6.61
CA ALA A 279 -10.04 -26.21 5.81
C ALA A 279 -8.96 -26.67 4.82
N ALA A 280 -8.75 -27.98 4.70
CA ALA A 280 -7.79 -28.52 3.75
C ALA A 280 -8.21 -28.19 2.31
N GLU A 281 -7.26 -27.75 1.50
CA GLU A 281 -7.50 -27.55 0.06
C GLU A 281 -7.35 -28.87 -0.69
N TRP A 282 -8.30 -29.16 -1.58
CA TRP A 282 -8.25 -30.34 -2.43
C TRP A 282 -9.17 -30.18 -3.63
N GLU A 283 -8.86 -30.91 -4.70
CA GLU A 283 -9.63 -30.90 -5.94
C GLU A 283 -9.86 -32.33 -6.44
N THR A 284 -11.08 -32.59 -6.90
CA THR A 284 -11.46 -33.83 -7.60
C THR A 284 -12.19 -33.48 -8.89
N LEU A 285 -12.54 -34.50 -9.69
CA LEU A 285 -13.33 -34.30 -10.90
C LEU A 285 -14.70 -33.68 -10.65
N THR A 286 -15.31 -33.86 -9.49
CA THR A 286 -16.69 -33.38 -9.23
C THR A 286 -16.75 -32.31 -8.15
N GLN A 287 -15.68 -32.09 -7.40
CA GLN A 287 -15.65 -31.15 -6.29
C GLN A 287 -14.33 -30.38 -6.24
N GLU A 288 -14.40 -29.18 -5.68
CA GLU A 288 -13.26 -28.32 -5.36
C GLU A 288 -13.50 -27.76 -3.98
N GLN A 289 -12.49 -27.84 -3.12
CA GLN A 289 -12.51 -27.12 -1.85
C GLN A 289 -11.31 -26.19 -1.83
N ASN A 290 -11.60 -24.90 -1.89
CA ASN A 290 -10.62 -23.86 -1.56
C ASN A 290 -10.84 -23.40 -0.12
N ARG A 291 -10.01 -22.45 0.33
CA ARG A 291 -10.11 -21.89 1.68
C ARG A 291 -11.44 -21.24 2.05
N LEU A 292 -12.23 -20.78 1.07
CA LEU A 292 -13.51 -20.10 1.29
C LEU A 292 -14.70 -21.07 1.21
N HIS A 293 -14.74 -21.84 0.15
CA HIS A 293 -15.92 -22.56 -0.31
C HIS A 293 -15.55 -23.96 -0.79
N ARG A 294 -16.48 -24.89 -0.56
CA ARG A 294 -16.55 -26.17 -1.24
C ARG A 294 -17.60 -26.10 -2.33
N TYR A 295 -17.19 -26.32 -3.56
CA TYR A 295 -18.03 -26.37 -4.74
C TYR A 295 -18.30 -27.81 -5.14
N THR A 296 -19.54 -28.09 -5.55
CA THR A 296 -19.89 -29.31 -6.28
C THR A 296 -20.26 -28.93 -7.70
N TYR A 297 -19.74 -29.69 -8.65
CA TYR A 297 -19.86 -29.44 -10.08
C TYR A 297 -20.65 -30.52 -10.79
N GLU A 298 -21.27 -30.12 -11.90
CA GLU A 298 -21.83 -31.01 -12.90
C GLU A 298 -21.21 -30.73 -14.27
N ASP A 299 -21.01 -31.79 -15.05
CA ASP A 299 -20.42 -31.73 -16.38
C ASP A 299 -21.46 -31.30 -17.44
N ILE A 300 -21.08 -30.38 -18.32
CA ILE A 300 -21.87 -29.93 -19.47
C ILE A 300 -21.15 -30.15 -20.81
N THR A 301 -20.04 -30.88 -20.81
CA THR A 301 -19.14 -31.08 -21.97
C THR A 301 -19.83 -31.62 -23.20
N ASP A 302 -20.81 -32.51 -23.04
CA ASP A 302 -21.55 -33.13 -24.14
C ASP A 302 -22.24 -32.11 -25.07
N HIS A 303 -22.49 -30.90 -24.56
CA HIS A 303 -23.13 -29.82 -25.30
C HIS A 303 -22.13 -28.81 -25.89
N VAL A 304 -20.84 -28.92 -25.60
CA VAL A 304 -19.82 -27.93 -25.97
C VAL A 304 -19.41 -28.07 -27.43
N ASN A 305 -19.42 -26.95 -28.16
CA ASN A 305 -18.93 -26.83 -29.54
C ASN A 305 -17.53 -26.24 -29.61
N GLU A 306 -17.23 -25.24 -28.78
CA GLU A 306 -15.98 -24.50 -28.82
C GLU A 306 -15.68 -23.91 -27.44
N ILE A 307 -14.41 -23.99 -27.04
CA ILE A 307 -13.89 -23.35 -25.82
C ILE A 307 -12.73 -22.46 -26.24
N THR A 308 -12.78 -21.20 -25.81
CA THR A 308 -11.65 -20.28 -25.88
C THR A 308 -11.38 -19.76 -24.49
N THR A 309 -10.25 -20.12 -23.90
CA THR A 309 -9.77 -19.51 -22.65
C THR A 309 -8.76 -18.43 -23.02
N GLU A 310 -8.87 -17.23 -22.45
CA GLU A 310 -7.89 -16.17 -22.62
C GLU A 310 -7.49 -15.64 -21.25
N GLN A 311 -6.19 -15.78 -20.92
CA GLN A 311 -5.58 -15.18 -19.75
C GLN A 311 -4.55 -14.15 -20.19
N ILE A 312 -4.63 -12.96 -19.60
CA ILE A 312 -3.77 -11.82 -19.92
C ILE A 312 -3.20 -11.30 -18.62
N GLU A 313 -1.91 -10.96 -18.62
CA GLU A 313 -1.25 -10.38 -17.45
C GLU A 313 -1.92 -9.05 -17.06
N ALA A 314 -2.22 -8.90 -15.76
CA ALA A 314 -2.80 -7.69 -15.16
C ALA A 314 -4.12 -7.19 -15.78
N GLU A 315 -4.75 -7.96 -16.67
CA GLU A 315 -6.02 -7.63 -17.32
C GLU A 315 -7.09 -8.69 -17.01
N LEU A 316 -8.33 -8.39 -17.42
CA LEU A 316 -9.46 -9.29 -17.29
C LEU A 316 -9.25 -10.53 -18.16
N ALA A 317 -9.21 -11.70 -17.54
CA ALA A 317 -9.23 -12.97 -18.26
C ALA A 317 -10.68 -13.34 -18.61
N VAL A 318 -10.91 -13.72 -19.87
CA VAL A 318 -12.23 -14.08 -20.38
C VAL A 318 -12.17 -15.48 -20.95
N THR A 319 -13.03 -16.36 -20.44
CA THR A 319 -13.26 -17.68 -21.01
C THR A 319 -14.62 -17.71 -21.69
N THR A 320 -14.62 -18.06 -22.97
CA THR A 320 -15.82 -18.20 -23.77
C THR A 320 -16.10 -19.67 -24.02
N VAL A 321 -17.30 -20.13 -23.64
CA VAL A 321 -17.77 -21.49 -23.92
C VAL A 321 -19.02 -21.40 -24.80
N ARG A 322 -19.01 -22.09 -25.93
CA ARG A 322 -20.16 -22.18 -26.84
C ARG A 322 -20.82 -23.54 -26.73
N LEU A 323 -22.11 -23.57 -26.43
CA LEU A 323 -22.92 -24.77 -26.33
C LEU A 323 -23.88 -24.87 -27.50
N ILE A 324 -24.04 -26.05 -28.10
CA ILE A 324 -25.05 -26.31 -29.12
C ILE A 324 -26.41 -26.42 -28.42
N SER A 325 -27.20 -25.34 -28.44
CA SER A 325 -28.53 -25.31 -27.84
C SER A 325 -29.34 -24.13 -28.37
N THR A 326 -30.65 -24.34 -28.53
CA THR A 326 -31.61 -23.28 -28.86
C THR A 326 -32.12 -22.53 -27.62
N GLU A 327 -31.85 -23.06 -26.43
CA GLU A 327 -32.28 -22.49 -25.15
C GLU A 327 -31.10 -22.41 -24.17
N VAL A 328 -31.10 -21.38 -23.31
CA VAL A 328 -30.09 -21.26 -22.24
C VAL A 328 -30.37 -22.32 -21.17
N PRO A 329 -29.44 -23.24 -20.88
CA PRO A 329 -29.64 -24.25 -19.86
C PRO A 329 -29.89 -23.62 -18.49
N ALA A 330 -30.87 -24.14 -17.73
CA ALA A 330 -31.24 -23.60 -16.42
C ALA A 330 -30.09 -23.60 -15.39
N LYS A 331 -29.07 -24.46 -15.59
CA LYS A 331 -27.88 -24.57 -14.74
C LYS A 331 -26.85 -23.46 -15.03
N VAL A 332 -26.90 -22.87 -16.23
CA VAL A 332 -25.98 -21.81 -16.68
C VAL A 332 -26.56 -20.44 -16.29
N VAL A 333 -26.31 -20.07 -15.04
CA VAL A 333 -26.81 -18.82 -14.44
C VAL A 333 -25.64 -17.89 -14.12
N ALA A 334 -25.82 -16.58 -14.32
CA ALA A 334 -24.84 -15.58 -13.92
C ALA A 334 -24.53 -15.68 -12.42
N GLY A 335 -23.25 -15.56 -12.05
CA GLY A 335 -22.75 -15.69 -10.68
C GLY A 335 -22.33 -17.10 -10.26
N LYS A 336 -22.69 -18.14 -11.03
CA LYS A 336 -22.19 -19.51 -10.81
C LYS A 336 -20.73 -19.64 -11.26
N ARG A 337 -19.94 -20.42 -10.51
CA ARG A 337 -18.56 -20.75 -10.84
C ARG A 337 -18.54 -21.79 -11.97
N VAL A 338 -17.61 -21.61 -12.90
CA VAL A 338 -17.33 -22.55 -13.99
C VAL A 338 -15.85 -22.83 -14.00
N ARG A 339 -15.49 -24.09 -14.26
CA ARG A 339 -14.10 -24.48 -14.53
C ARG A 339 -14.02 -25.33 -15.79
N VAL A 340 -12.92 -25.14 -16.51
CA VAL A 340 -12.54 -25.93 -17.69
C VAL A 340 -11.35 -26.77 -17.31
N LEU A 341 -11.44 -28.09 -17.51
CA LEU A 341 -10.42 -29.07 -17.16
C LEU A 341 -9.81 -29.68 -18.42
N ALA A 342 -8.49 -29.79 -18.45
CA ALA A 342 -7.75 -30.70 -19.31
C ALA A 342 -7.71 -32.07 -18.64
N LEU A 343 -8.21 -33.11 -19.31
CA LEU A 343 -8.17 -34.50 -18.83
C LEU A 343 -6.97 -35.22 -19.43
N HIS A 344 -6.22 -35.94 -18.59
CA HIS A 344 -5.02 -36.67 -18.97
C HIS A 344 -5.28 -38.18 -19.05
N PRO A 345 -4.50 -38.94 -19.86
CA PRO A 345 -4.72 -40.38 -20.04
C PRO A 345 -4.55 -41.22 -18.77
N ASP A 346 -3.78 -40.74 -17.81
CA ASP A 346 -3.54 -41.38 -16.51
C ASP A 346 -4.70 -41.19 -15.51
N GLY A 347 -5.76 -40.48 -15.92
CA GLY A 347 -6.92 -40.15 -15.09
C GLY A 347 -6.72 -38.91 -14.22
N SER A 348 -5.55 -38.26 -14.28
CA SER A 348 -5.33 -36.94 -13.67
C SER A 348 -5.94 -35.83 -14.53
N PHE A 349 -6.04 -34.63 -13.98
CA PHE A 349 -6.55 -33.47 -14.70
C PHE A 349 -5.75 -32.21 -14.36
N THR A 350 -5.90 -31.18 -15.18
CA THR A 350 -5.35 -29.84 -14.94
C THR A 350 -6.43 -28.81 -15.23
N VAL A 351 -6.64 -27.86 -14.33
CA VAL A 351 -7.57 -26.74 -14.57
C VAL A 351 -6.94 -25.84 -15.64
N LEU A 352 -7.66 -25.53 -16.70
CA LEU A 352 -7.23 -24.57 -17.71
C LEU A 352 -7.66 -23.15 -17.36
N ALA A 353 -8.88 -23.02 -16.85
CA ALA A 353 -9.44 -21.76 -16.40
C ALA A 353 -10.60 -22.01 -15.45
N ALA A 354 -10.71 -21.20 -14.41
CA ALA A 354 -11.85 -21.09 -13.52
C ALA A 354 -12.32 -19.63 -13.45
N GLY A 355 -13.60 -19.42 -13.17
CA GLY A 355 -14.15 -18.08 -12.99
C GLY A 355 -15.65 -18.09 -12.78
N THR A 356 -16.29 -16.93 -12.92
CA THR A 356 -17.72 -16.74 -12.71
C THR A 356 -18.44 -16.37 -14.00
N ILE A 357 -19.62 -16.95 -14.24
CA ILE A 357 -20.46 -16.59 -15.39
C ILE A 357 -20.93 -15.14 -15.24
N ARG A 358 -20.63 -14.29 -16.22
CA ARG A 358 -21.07 -12.88 -16.25
C ARG A 358 -22.04 -12.58 -17.38
N SER A 359 -21.81 -13.17 -18.56
CA SER A 359 -22.67 -12.97 -19.72
C SER A 359 -23.15 -14.29 -20.30
N ARG A 360 -24.35 -14.24 -20.88
CA ARG A 360 -24.94 -15.33 -21.65
C ARG A 360 -25.70 -14.73 -22.82
N ARG A 361 -25.51 -15.27 -24.02
CA ARG A 361 -26.26 -14.86 -25.20
C ARG A 361 -26.47 -16.05 -26.14
N ILE A 362 -27.54 -15.99 -26.93
CA ILE A 362 -27.75 -16.90 -28.05
C ILE A 362 -27.11 -16.27 -29.27
N VAL A 363 -26.27 -17.02 -29.97
CA VAL A 363 -25.56 -16.62 -31.18
C VAL A 363 -26.08 -17.46 -32.33
N GLU A 364 -26.49 -16.78 -33.40
CA GLU A 364 -26.91 -17.38 -34.66
C GLU A 364 -26.02 -16.82 -35.76
N ASP A 365 -25.19 -17.67 -36.37
CA ASP A 365 -24.28 -17.28 -37.45
C ASP A 365 -24.79 -17.67 -38.84
N GLY A 366 -25.99 -18.26 -38.90
CA GLY A 366 -26.67 -18.70 -40.13
C GLY A 366 -26.09 -19.95 -40.80
N ILE A 367 -24.92 -20.44 -40.36
CA ILE A 367 -24.22 -21.61 -40.93
C ILE A 367 -24.32 -22.79 -39.97
N HIS A 368 -24.22 -22.54 -38.68
CA HIS A 368 -24.28 -23.54 -37.62
C HIS A 368 -25.63 -23.48 -36.88
N PRO A 369 -26.03 -24.57 -36.19
CA PRO A 369 -27.17 -24.54 -35.28
C PRO A 369 -26.99 -23.42 -34.24
N SER A 370 -28.08 -22.81 -33.78
CA SER A 370 -28.06 -21.79 -32.71
C SER A 370 -27.19 -22.25 -31.54
N GLN A 371 -26.34 -21.36 -31.04
CA GLN A 371 -25.39 -21.66 -29.97
C GLN A 371 -25.62 -20.74 -28.79
N VAL A 372 -25.51 -21.27 -27.57
CA VAL A 372 -25.47 -20.48 -26.36
C VAL A 372 -24.02 -20.18 -26.03
N GLU A 373 -23.64 -18.90 -26.08
CA GLU A 373 -22.31 -18.42 -25.70
C GLU A 373 -22.32 -17.93 -24.26
N ILE A 374 -21.39 -18.45 -23.46
CA ILE A 374 -21.21 -18.15 -22.05
C ILE A 374 -19.88 -17.42 -21.90
N GLY A 375 -19.90 -16.23 -21.29
CA GLY A 375 -18.72 -15.48 -20.90
C GLY A 375 -18.44 -15.66 -19.41
N VAL A 376 -17.28 -16.24 -19.11
CA VAL A 376 -16.78 -16.51 -17.75
C VAL A 376 -15.61 -15.58 -17.49
N HIS A 377 -15.70 -14.80 -16.41
CA HIS A 377 -14.68 -13.81 -16.02
C HIS A 377 -13.96 -14.30 -14.75
N ASN A 378 -12.66 -14.05 -14.68
CA ASN A 378 -11.90 -14.20 -13.44
C ASN A 378 -12.23 -13.07 -12.42
N GLY A 379 -11.58 -13.13 -11.26
CA GLY A 379 -11.74 -12.21 -10.13
C GLY A 379 -11.25 -10.79 -10.39
N HIS A 380 -10.65 -10.50 -11.57
CA HIS A 380 -10.10 -9.20 -11.91
C HIS A 380 -11.14 -8.09 -11.81
N GLY A 381 -12.34 -8.33 -12.37
CA GLY A 381 -13.44 -7.36 -12.30
C GLY A 381 -13.89 -7.06 -10.86
N ARG A 382 -13.75 -8.02 -9.94
CA ARG A 382 -14.05 -7.81 -8.52
C ARG A 382 -13.01 -6.90 -7.87
N LEU A 383 -11.73 -7.12 -8.14
CA LEU A 383 -10.63 -6.25 -7.69
C LEU A 383 -10.77 -4.82 -8.20
N GLY A 384 -11.20 -4.64 -9.45
CA GLY A 384 -11.46 -3.32 -10.02
C GLY A 384 -12.69 -2.62 -9.41
N SER A 385 -13.71 -3.37 -9.01
CA SER A 385 -14.92 -2.81 -8.36
C SER A 385 -14.76 -2.51 -6.87
N MET A 386 -13.80 -3.15 -6.22
CA MET A 386 -13.58 -3.04 -4.78
C MET A 386 -12.83 -1.74 -4.48
N THR A 387 -13.43 -0.85 -3.69
CA THR A 387 -12.78 0.41 -3.29
C THR A 387 -11.80 0.12 -2.16
N ALA A 388 -10.50 0.36 -2.38
CA ALA A 388 -9.48 0.32 -1.34
C ALA A 388 -9.46 1.65 -0.57
N GLY A 389 -9.45 2.78 -1.26
CA GLY A 389 -9.33 4.07 -0.58
C GLY A 389 -7.89 4.42 -0.16
N VAL A 390 -6.96 3.46 -0.11
CA VAL A 390 -5.55 3.67 0.24
C VAL A 390 -4.61 2.76 -0.55
N ALA A 391 -3.33 3.14 -0.60
CA ALA A 391 -2.25 2.31 -1.12
C ALA A 391 -1.02 2.31 -0.20
N PHE A 392 -0.29 1.20 -0.23
CA PHE A 392 0.88 0.93 0.61
C PHE A 392 2.15 0.72 -0.22
N ASP A 393 3.29 0.83 0.44
CA ASP A 393 4.61 0.69 -0.18
C ASP A 393 4.97 -0.79 -0.43
N THR A 394 4.46 -1.72 0.38
CA THR A 394 4.79 -3.15 0.28
C THR A 394 3.54 -4.01 0.12
N PHE A 395 3.70 -5.21 -0.45
CA PHE A 395 2.58 -6.12 -0.66
C PHE A 395 2.06 -6.74 0.63
N ASP A 396 2.93 -7.02 1.61
CA ASP A 396 2.53 -7.63 2.88
C ASP A 396 1.49 -6.81 3.65
N GLU A 397 1.54 -5.48 3.50
CA GLU A 397 0.59 -4.54 4.09
C GLU A 397 -0.85 -4.72 3.54
N TYR A 398 -1.00 -5.37 2.38
CA TYR A 398 -2.31 -5.71 1.81
C TYR A 398 -2.90 -7.01 2.37
N ALA A 399 -2.18 -7.79 3.18
CA ALA A 399 -2.69 -9.06 3.70
C ALA A 399 -4.05 -8.93 4.43
N PRO A 400 -4.26 -7.95 5.34
CA PRO A 400 -5.55 -7.76 6.02
C PRO A 400 -6.70 -7.43 5.07
N VAL A 401 -6.37 -6.82 3.94
CA VAL A 401 -7.31 -6.29 2.95
C VAL A 401 -7.76 -7.39 2.01
N LEU A 402 -6.80 -8.15 1.49
CA LEU A 402 -7.06 -9.30 0.62
C LEU A 402 -7.83 -10.38 1.38
N ASN A 403 -7.64 -10.50 2.70
CA ASN A 403 -8.46 -11.35 3.57
C ASN A 403 -9.94 -10.98 3.64
N ARG A 404 -10.31 -9.77 3.23
CA ARG A 404 -11.72 -9.33 3.18
C ARG A 404 -12.25 -9.19 1.75
N ALA A 405 -11.41 -9.43 0.75
CA ALA A 405 -11.80 -9.31 -0.65
C ALA A 405 -12.82 -10.38 -1.07
N GLY A 406 -12.86 -11.53 -0.39
CA GLY A 406 -13.74 -12.66 -0.74
C GLY A 406 -13.34 -13.34 -2.05
N ILE A 407 -12.07 -13.23 -2.42
CA ILE A 407 -11.42 -14.00 -3.47
C ILE A 407 -10.28 -14.80 -2.84
N PRO A 408 -9.93 -15.98 -3.38
CA PRO A 408 -8.69 -16.65 -3.02
C PRO A 408 -7.50 -15.75 -3.34
N ALA A 409 -6.59 -15.57 -2.39
CA ALA A 409 -5.46 -14.66 -2.54
C ALA A 409 -4.21 -15.15 -1.79
N VAL A 410 -3.06 -14.96 -2.42
CA VAL A 410 -1.74 -15.35 -1.93
C VAL A 410 -0.75 -14.20 -2.15
N ILE A 411 0.05 -13.90 -1.13
CA ILE A 411 1.17 -12.95 -1.20
C ILE A 411 2.44 -13.74 -0.98
N ASP A 412 3.33 -13.80 -1.97
CA ASP A 412 4.63 -14.48 -1.89
C ASP A 412 4.55 -15.92 -1.32
N GLY A 413 3.52 -16.67 -1.72
CA GLY A 413 3.25 -18.04 -1.25
C GLY A 413 2.50 -18.14 0.08
N VAL A 414 2.29 -17.03 0.79
CA VAL A 414 1.49 -16.97 2.02
C VAL A 414 0.03 -16.76 1.67
N GLU A 415 -0.82 -17.72 2.04
CA GLU A 415 -2.26 -17.59 1.83
C GLU A 415 -2.88 -16.54 2.77
N VAL A 416 -3.59 -15.58 2.17
CA VAL A 416 -4.28 -14.47 2.86
C VAL A 416 -5.79 -14.49 2.64
N THR A 417 -6.32 -15.52 2.01
CA THR A 417 -7.74 -15.68 1.65
C THR A 417 -8.71 -15.52 2.84
N GLY A 418 -9.77 -14.73 2.66
CA GLY A 418 -10.90 -14.69 3.58
C GLY A 418 -12.18 -14.14 2.95
N PRO A 419 -13.34 -14.29 3.61
CA PRO A 419 -14.64 -14.05 3.02
C PRO A 419 -14.87 -12.56 2.77
N ALA A 420 -15.79 -12.28 1.84
CA ALA A 420 -16.18 -10.93 1.49
C ALA A 420 -16.73 -10.19 2.72
N ARG A 421 -16.03 -9.14 3.15
CA ARG A 421 -16.40 -8.31 4.31
C ARG A 421 -16.02 -6.87 4.02
N ASP A 422 -16.60 -5.94 4.77
CA ASP A 422 -16.19 -4.54 4.70
C ASP A 422 -14.69 -4.43 4.97
N LEU A 423 -14.00 -3.61 4.19
CA LEU A 423 -12.57 -3.41 4.36
C LEU A 423 -12.27 -2.94 5.78
N PRO A 424 -11.11 -3.34 6.35
CA PRO A 424 -10.75 -2.84 7.66
C PRO A 424 -10.66 -1.31 7.58
N ALA A 425 -11.06 -0.63 8.65
CA ALA A 425 -10.57 0.73 8.85
C ALA A 425 -9.04 0.62 8.80
N TRP A 426 -8.38 1.49 8.04
CA TRP A 426 -6.93 1.47 7.82
C TRP A 426 -6.09 1.71 9.10
N GLY A 427 -6.74 1.64 10.27
CA GLY A 427 -6.22 1.37 11.60
C GLY A 427 -5.09 0.35 11.59
N GLY A 428 -3.89 0.80 11.96
CA GLY A 428 -2.70 -0.04 12.10
C GLY A 428 -1.52 0.45 11.28
N VAL A 429 -1.62 0.43 9.95
CA VAL A 429 -0.55 0.86 9.04
C VAL A 429 -0.95 2.17 8.38
N GLU A 430 -0.12 3.20 8.57
CA GLU A 430 -0.33 4.44 7.84
C GLU A 430 -0.05 4.21 6.35
N PRO A 431 -1.01 4.48 5.46
CA PRO A 431 -0.80 4.25 4.05
C PRO A 431 0.13 5.31 3.46
N SER A 432 0.84 4.91 2.41
CA SER A 432 1.69 5.79 1.61
C SER A 432 0.88 6.79 0.76
N TYR A 433 -0.39 6.48 0.51
CA TYR A 433 -1.29 7.34 -0.25
C TYR A 433 -2.76 7.07 0.09
N ARG A 434 -3.59 8.11 0.19
CA ARG A 434 -5.04 8.01 0.44
C ARG A 434 -5.86 8.68 -0.66
N SER A 435 -6.89 8.01 -1.17
CA SER A 435 -7.88 8.55 -2.09
C SER A 435 -9.13 7.68 -2.12
N ALA A 436 -10.30 8.24 -1.81
CA ALA A 436 -11.58 7.52 -1.79
C ALA A 436 -11.97 6.85 -3.12
N ARG A 437 -11.36 7.24 -4.24
CA ARG A 437 -11.64 6.68 -5.57
C ARG A 437 -10.72 5.51 -5.95
N LEU A 438 -9.77 5.16 -5.09
CA LEU A 438 -8.76 4.16 -5.42
C LEU A 438 -9.35 2.75 -5.32
N SER A 439 -9.33 1.99 -6.42
CA SER A 439 -9.72 0.58 -6.42
C SER A 439 -8.61 -0.30 -5.82
N MET A 440 -8.96 -1.52 -5.42
CA MET A 440 -7.98 -2.52 -4.97
C MET A 440 -6.95 -2.81 -6.04
N LEU A 441 -7.42 -2.96 -7.28
CA LEU A 441 -6.55 -3.21 -8.43
C LEU A 441 -5.59 -2.04 -8.63
N ASP A 442 -6.06 -0.79 -8.64
CA ASP A 442 -5.19 0.38 -8.81
C ASP A 442 -4.13 0.45 -7.70
N ALA A 443 -4.53 0.22 -6.44
CA ALA A 443 -3.62 0.22 -5.31
C ALA A 443 -2.51 -0.83 -5.48
N LEU A 444 -2.88 -2.08 -5.80
CA LEU A 444 -1.93 -3.16 -6.03
C LEU A 444 -1.01 -2.88 -7.23
N LEU A 445 -1.55 -2.35 -8.34
CA LEU A 445 -0.76 -1.98 -9.53
C LEU A 445 0.26 -0.87 -9.20
N MET A 446 -0.12 0.11 -8.38
CA MET A 446 0.80 1.16 -7.92
C MET A 446 1.95 0.59 -7.09
N THR A 447 1.66 -0.29 -6.14
CA THR A 447 2.68 -0.98 -5.32
C THR A 447 3.57 -1.87 -6.18
N ARG A 448 2.97 -2.62 -7.12
CA ARG A 448 3.69 -3.45 -8.10
C ARG A 448 4.70 -2.64 -8.90
N ASN A 449 4.29 -1.48 -9.43
CA ASN A 449 5.18 -0.62 -10.20
C ASN A 449 6.32 -0.05 -9.33
N THR A 450 6.01 0.28 -8.07
CA THR A 450 6.97 0.82 -7.09
C THR A 450 8.05 -0.20 -6.73
N ARG A 451 7.63 -1.45 -6.46
CA ARG A 451 8.51 -2.52 -5.97
C ARG A 451 9.04 -3.45 -7.05
N LYS A 452 8.73 -3.20 -8.32
CA LYS A 452 9.00 -4.12 -9.43
C LYS A 452 8.42 -5.53 -9.19
N GLY A 453 7.26 -5.58 -8.55
CA GLY A 453 6.55 -6.83 -8.29
C GLY A 453 5.76 -7.34 -9.49
N PHE A 454 4.97 -8.38 -9.25
CA PHE A 454 4.10 -9.04 -10.23
C PHE A 454 2.75 -9.36 -9.60
N ILE A 455 1.70 -9.25 -10.41
CA ILE A 455 0.33 -9.60 -10.00
C ILE A 455 -0.30 -10.38 -11.14
N ARG A 456 -0.88 -11.54 -10.82
CA ARG A 456 -1.67 -12.33 -11.76
C ARG A 456 -2.84 -13.00 -11.06
N LEU A 457 -3.84 -13.39 -11.85
CA LEU A 457 -4.86 -14.33 -11.41
C LEU A 457 -4.55 -15.66 -12.06
N ASP A 458 -4.37 -16.69 -11.24
CA ASP A 458 -4.01 -18.01 -11.72
C ASP A 458 -5.21 -18.70 -12.42
N ARG A 459 -4.94 -19.87 -13.00
CA ARG A 459 -5.97 -20.73 -13.62
C ARG A 459 -7.10 -21.13 -12.67
N ASN A 460 -6.89 -21.08 -11.37
CA ASN A 460 -7.87 -21.43 -10.34
C ASN A 460 -8.63 -20.20 -9.84
N ASP A 461 -8.48 -19.05 -10.50
CA ASP A 461 -9.11 -17.77 -10.11
C ASP A 461 -8.63 -17.25 -8.74
N ARG A 462 -7.36 -17.53 -8.41
CA ARG A 462 -6.70 -17.06 -7.19
C ARG A 462 -5.74 -15.94 -7.54
N LEU A 463 -5.82 -14.86 -6.77
CA LEU A 463 -4.93 -13.71 -6.90
C LEU A 463 -3.55 -14.07 -6.35
N GLU A 464 -2.54 -14.03 -7.20
CA GLU A 464 -1.14 -14.16 -6.81
C GLU A 464 -0.47 -12.80 -6.88
N VAL A 465 0.03 -12.34 -5.73
CA VAL A 465 0.87 -11.15 -5.61
C VAL A 465 2.29 -11.64 -5.29
N LEU A 466 3.23 -11.34 -6.18
CA LEU A 466 4.58 -11.89 -6.14
C LEU A 466 5.61 -10.76 -6.15
N SER A 467 6.55 -10.80 -5.22
CA SER A 467 7.74 -9.94 -5.20
C SER A 467 8.77 -10.34 -6.27
N SER A 468 8.79 -11.61 -6.66
CA SER A 468 9.69 -12.18 -7.67
C SER A 468 9.03 -13.30 -8.46
N LEU A 469 9.53 -13.56 -9.67
CA LEU A 469 9.07 -14.68 -10.49
C LEU A 469 9.98 -15.91 -10.34
N PRO A 470 9.48 -17.13 -10.56
CA PRO A 470 10.30 -18.33 -10.60
C PRO A 470 11.42 -18.22 -11.65
N GLU A 471 12.61 -18.73 -11.31
CA GLU A 471 13.78 -18.75 -12.20
C GLU A 471 13.75 -19.89 -13.25
N GLY A 472 12.84 -20.86 -13.09
CA GLY A 472 12.74 -22.02 -13.98
C GLY A 472 12.07 -21.70 -15.31
N VAL A 473 12.47 -22.44 -16.35
CA VAL A 473 11.77 -22.47 -17.65
C VAL A 473 10.67 -23.52 -17.61
N ALA A 474 9.46 -23.12 -17.96
CA ALA A 474 8.28 -23.98 -17.98
C ALA A 474 8.20 -24.88 -19.22
N MET A 475 8.76 -24.44 -20.35
CA MET A 475 8.72 -25.17 -21.62
C MET A 475 9.80 -24.71 -22.60
N ASP A 476 10.36 -25.63 -23.39
CA ASP A 476 11.23 -25.37 -24.53
C ASP A 476 10.53 -25.71 -25.85
N VAL A 477 10.45 -24.77 -26.79
CA VAL A 477 9.80 -24.97 -28.09
C VAL A 477 10.72 -24.63 -29.25
N SER A 478 10.67 -25.42 -30.32
CA SER A 478 11.53 -25.24 -31.51
C SER A 478 10.75 -25.16 -32.82
N ASP A 479 11.36 -24.52 -33.83
CA ASP A 479 10.91 -24.57 -35.22
C ASP A 479 11.21 -25.92 -35.88
N GLN A 480 12.11 -26.73 -35.31
CA GLN A 480 12.41 -28.07 -35.79
C GLN A 480 11.63 -29.15 -35.03
N PRO A 481 10.99 -30.11 -35.72
CA PRO A 481 10.39 -31.28 -35.08
C PRO A 481 11.43 -32.09 -34.30
N GLY A 482 11.12 -32.39 -33.02
CA GLY A 482 11.97 -33.20 -32.16
C GLY A 482 13.06 -32.43 -31.40
N GLU A 483 13.20 -31.13 -31.65
CA GLU A 483 13.98 -30.23 -30.79
C GLU A 483 13.06 -29.61 -29.72
N GLY A 484 13.41 -29.77 -28.43
CA GLY A 484 12.60 -29.27 -27.32
C GLY A 484 11.36 -30.12 -27.01
N ASP A 485 10.44 -29.55 -26.23
CA ASP A 485 9.23 -30.22 -25.74
C ASP A 485 8.10 -30.23 -26.77
N ALA A 486 8.02 -29.21 -27.63
CA ALA A 486 7.05 -29.12 -28.70
C ALA A 486 7.53 -28.24 -29.87
N SER A 487 6.92 -28.45 -31.03
CA SER A 487 7.09 -27.55 -32.18
C SER A 487 5.98 -26.52 -32.26
N PHE A 488 6.29 -25.31 -32.71
CA PHE A 488 5.30 -24.27 -32.98
C PHE A 488 4.96 -24.18 -34.48
N SER A 489 3.79 -23.62 -34.79
CA SER A 489 3.28 -23.52 -36.17
C SER A 489 3.99 -22.43 -36.98
N ILE A 490 3.79 -22.48 -38.30
CA ILE A 490 4.28 -21.45 -39.23
C ILE A 490 3.66 -20.06 -39.00
N ASP A 491 2.54 -19.98 -38.26
CA ASP A 491 1.85 -18.72 -37.93
C ASP A 491 2.55 -17.95 -36.79
N ALA A 492 3.84 -18.23 -36.56
CA ALA A 492 4.65 -17.53 -35.58
C ALA A 492 5.06 -16.15 -36.10
N GLU A 493 4.83 -15.13 -35.28
CA GLU A 493 5.20 -13.76 -35.59
C GLU A 493 6.54 -13.43 -34.93
N PHE A 494 7.54 -13.15 -35.76
CA PHE A 494 8.85 -12.67 -35.33
C PHE A 494 9.09 -11.28 -35.93
N GLY A 495 9.50 -10.31 -35.11
CA GLY A 495 9.84 -8.98 -35.61
C GLY A 495 9.91 -7.91 -34.52
N SER A 496 10.24 -6.69 -34.92
CA SER A 496 10.10 -5.47 -34.12
C SER A 496 8.79 -4.77 -34.50
N ASP A 497 8.13 -4.11 -33.54
CA ASP A 497 7.22 -3.00 -33.86
C ASP A 497 7.81 -1.70 -33.34
N THR A 498 7.61 -0.62 -34.10
CA THR A 498 7.79 0.73 -33.58
C THR A 498 6.72 1.11 -32.55
N THR A 499 5.56 0.44 -32.56
CA THR A 499 4.49 0.66 -31.57
C THR A 499 4.85 0.17 -30.18
N ASP A 500 5.77 -0.80 -30.07
CA ASP A 500 6.27 -1.35 -28.80
C ASP A 500 7.41 -0.50 -28.20
N LEU A 501 7.88 0.53 -28.92
CA LEU A 501 9.02 1.34 -28.53
C LEU A 501 8.64 2.32 -27.41
N ILE A 502 9.50 2.44 -26.40
CA ILE A 502 9.36 3.41 -25.32
C ILE A 502 10.63 4.22 -25.21
N ASN A 503 10.55 5.51 -25.53
CA ASN A 503 11.67 6.44 -25.43
C ASN A 503 11.40 7.62 -24.49
N GLN A 504 10.21 7.66 -23.89
CA GLN A 504 9.90 8.47 -22.72
C GLN A 504 9.15 7.63 -21.67
N VAL A 505 9.59 7.72 -20.42
CA VAL A 505 8.93 7.12 -19.27
C VAL A 505 8.46 8.24 -18.34
N ALA A 506 7.16 8.35 -18.14
CA ALA A 506 6.55 9.26 -17.18
C ALA A 506 6.15 8.48 -15.93
N VAL A 507 6.53 8.97 -14.76
CA VAL A 507 6.22 8.38 -13.46
C VAL A 507 5.32 9.33 -12.69
N THR A 508 4.08 8.92 -12.47
CA THR A 508 3.13 9.63 -11.62
C THR A 508 3.26 9.12 -10.20
N GLU A 509 3.91 9.90 -9.37
CA GLU A 509 4.23 9.58 -7.98
C GLU A 509 3.10 10.04 -7.07
N HIS A 510 2.56 9.10 -6.30
CA HIS A 510 1.53 9.31 -5.31
C HIS A 510 2.13 9.19 -3.90
N LEU A 511 2.06 10.28 -3.13
CA LEU A 511 2.64 10.33 -1.78
C LEU A 511 1.74 11.12 -0.82
N MET A 512 1.99 10.97 0.47
CA MET A 512 1.40 11.81 1.52
C MET A 512 2.04 13.20 1.51
N ASP A 513 1.24 14.26 1.67
CA ASP A 513 1.70 15.65 1.60
C ASP A 513 2.45 16.06 2.88
N SER A 514 3.77 16.21 2.80
CA SER A 514 4.60 16.65 3.93
C SER A 514 4.22 18.05 4.42
N GLU A 515 3.72 18.93 3.55
CA GLU A 515 3.37 20.30 3.94
C GLU A 515 2.14 20.32 4.86
N ASP A 516 1.20 19.39 4.67
CA ASP A 516 0.07 19.23 5.59
C ASP A 516 0.56 18.78 6.99
N PHE A 517 1.77 18.23 7.11
CA PHE A 517 2.34 17.78 8.39
C PHE A 517 2.65 18.91 9.38
N GLU A 518 2.67 20.16 8.94
CA GLU A 518 3.03 21.30 9.77
C GLU A 518 1.83 21.99 10.48
N ARG A 519 0.70 21.30 10.65
CA ARG A 519 -0.47 21.85 11.37
C ARG A 519 -0.09 22.41 12.75
N SER A 520 -0.62 23.58 13.09
CA SER A 520 -0.39 24.29 14.36
C SER A 520 -1.63 24.30 15.26
N THR A 521 -1.46 24.59 16.55
CA THR A 521 -2.58 24.87 17.47
C THR A 521 -3.10 26.30 17.30
N THR A 522 -4.36 26.54 17.68
CA THR A 522 -4.98 27.88 17.69
C THR A 522 -5.67 28.14 19.04
N ASN A 523 -6.36 29.27 19.17
CA ASN A 523 -7.06 29.67 20.38
C ASN A 523 -8.54 29.22 20.43
N GLU A 524 -8.95 28.25 19.60
CA GLU A 524 -10.31 27.69 19.65
C GLU A 524 -10.36 26.44 20.55
N ASP A 525 -11.57 26.14 21.01
CA ASP A 525 -11.86 24.99 21.86
C ASP A 525 -11.56 23.68 21.12
N PRO A 526 -10.91 22.69 21.76
CA PRO A 526 -10.69 21.39 21.13
C PRO A 526 -12.02 20.66 20.89
N PRO A 527 -12.13 19.88 19.79
CA PRO A 527 -11.10 19.62 18.78
C PRO A 527 -11.11 20.61 17.60
N LEU A 528 -9.92 21.00 17.15
CA LEU A 528 -9.70 22.09 16.19
C LEU A 528 -9.76 21.68 14.71
N SER A 529 -9.15 20.55 14.37
CA SER A 529 -9.16 20.00 13.01
C SER A 529 -9.16 18.50 13.12
N LEU A 530 -10.26 17.95 12.64
CA LEU A 530 -10.41 16.54 12.38
C LEU A 530 -10.07 16.36 10.89
N GLY A 531 -9.31 15.32 10.57
CA GLY A 531 -8.98 15.01 9.18
C GLY A 531 -7.62 14.37 9.04
N HIS A 532 -7.56 13.35 8.18
CA HIS A 532 -6.31 12.72 7.79
C HIS A 532 -5.42 13.67 7.00
N MET A 533 -4.15 13.29 6.87
CA MET A 533 -3.20 14.00 6.04
C MET A 533 -3.61 13.93 4.57
N LYS A 534 -3.51 15.06 3.88
CA LYS A 534 -3.76 15.16 2.45
C LYS A 534 -2.74 14.35 1.67
N SER A 535 -3.17 13.87 0.52
CA SER A 535 -2.29 13.21 -0.44
C SER A 535 -1.90 14.18 -1.55
N ARG A 536 -0.69 14.03 -2.07
CA ARG A 536 -0.15 14.78 -3.20
C ARG A 536 0.17 13.84 -4.37
N THR A 537 0.06 14.35 -5.58
CA THR A 537 0.51 13.65 -6.79
C THR A 537 1.44 14.56 -7.58
N GLN A 538 2.57 14.01 -8.03
CA GLN A 538 3.54 14.71 -8.85
C GLN A 538 3.98 13.82 -10.01
N THR A 539 4.45 14.41 -11.11
CA THR A 539 4.88 13.64 -12.28
C THR A 539 6.34 13.95 -12.59
N ALA A 540 7.15 12.90 -12.72
CA ALA A 540 8.54 12.97 -13.18
C ALA A 540 8.65 12.32 -14.57
N GLU A 541 9.44 12.91 -15.46
CA GLU A 541 9.62 12.40 -16.83
C GLU A 541 11.09 12.11 -17.12
N TYR A 542 11.33 10.96 -17.73
CA TYR A 542 12.65 10.48 -18.14
C TYR A 542 12.63 10.21 -19.64
N ARG A 543 13.60 10.73 -20.39
CA ARG A 543 13.57 10.73 -21.86
C ARG A 543 14.91 10.24 -22.44
N ARG A 544 14.87 9.62 -23.62
CA ARG A 544 16.03 9.28 -24.46
C ARG A 544 16.01 10.13 -25.74
N PRO A 545 16.68 11.30 -25.77
CA PRO A 545 16.59 12.24 -26.89
C PRO A 545 17.00 11.66 -28.24
N ALA A 546 18.03 10.80 -28.26
CA ALA A 546 18.53 10.19 -29.51
C ALA A 546 17.49 9.23 -30.14
N ALA A 547 16.81 8.42 -29.32
CA ALA A 547 15.75 7.55 -29.77
C ALA A 547 14.52 8.35 -30.22
N ILE A 548 14.16 9.43 -29.50
CA ILE A 548 13.07 10.33 -29.89
C ILE A 548 13.34 10.99 -31.25
N ALA A 549 14.57 11.44 -31.49
CA ALA A 549 14.96 12.04 -32.76
C ALA A 549 14.88 11.05 -33.94
N THR A 550 15.08 9.75 -33.67
CA THR A 550 15.11 8.70 -34.70
C THR A 550 13.72 8.13 -34.98
N TYR A 551 12.94 7.85 -33.93
CA TYR A 551 11.70 7.07 -34.00
C TYR A 551 10.43 7.88 -33.69
N GLY A 552 10.56 9.15 -33.31
CA GLY A 552 9.44 9.96 -32.83
C GLY A 552 9.14 9.73 -31.35
N LEU A 553 8.26 10.53 -30.74
CA LEU A 553 7.96 10.43 -29.31
C LEU A 553 7.01 9.25 -29.02
N ALA A 554 7.46 8.31 -28.18
CA ALA A 554 6.67 7.21 -27.67
C ALA A 554 6.80 7.15 -26.14
N SER A 555 5.73 7.56 -25.46
CA SER A 555 5.71 7.76 -24.00
C SER A 555 4.84 6.74 -23.29
N LYS A 556 5.34 6.17 -22.20
CA LYS A 556 4.58 5.30 -21.29
C LYS A 556 4.51 5.92 -19.89
N MET A 557 3.31 5.95 -19.31
CA MET A 557 3.07 6.45 -17.96
C MET A 557 2.90 5.30 -16.97
N PHE A 558 3.50 5.43 -15.79
CA PHE A 558 3.39 4.48 -14.69
C PHE A 558 2.98 5.21 -13.41
N LYS A 559 1.95 4.70 -12.75
CA LYS A 559 1.55 5.17 -11.42
C LYS A 559 2.33 4.42 -10.36
N VAL A 560 2.91 5.12 -9.40
CA VAL A 560 3.70 4.55 -8.30
C VAL A 560 3.29 5.19 -6.98
N VAL A 561 3.46 4.45 -5.89
CA VAL A 561 3.34 4.99 -4.54
C VAL A 561 4.72 5.33 -4.00
N ARG A 562 4.81 6.33 -3.13
CA ARG A 562 6.06 6.79 -2.54
C ARG A 562 5.99 6.88 -1.03
N GLY A 563 7.10 6.51 -0.40
CA GLY A 563 7.27 6.51 1.05
C GLY A 563 6.55 5.34 1.72
N THR A 564 6.94 5.06 2.95
CA THR A 564 6.43 3.96 3.78
C THR A 564 5.10 4.30 4.47
N GLY A 565 4.64 5.55 4.37
CA GLY A 565 3.55 6.07 5.20
C GLY A 565 3.96 6.36 6.66
N ASN A 566 5.18 5.99 7.07
CA ASN A 566 5.67 6.26 8.42
C ASN A 566 5.77 7.77 8.63
N MET A 567 5.16 8.25 9.72
CA MET A 567 5.09 9.66 10.04
C MET A 567 6.47 10.31 10.20
N LEU A 568 7.47 9.58 10.72
CA LEU A 568 8.84 10.08 10.83
C LEU A 568 9.49 10.28 9.45
N ASP A 569 9.21 9.40 8.49
CA ASP A 569 9.74 9.50 7.13
C ASP A 569 9.07 10.67 6.38
N ILE A 570 7.75 10.86 6.58
CA ILE A 570 6.99 11.97 6.01
C ILE A 570 7.51 13.31 6.55
N GLU A 571 7.73 13.42 7.87
CA GLU A 571 8.28 14.62 8.50
C GLU A 571 9.68 14.96 7.97
N ALA A 572 10.52 13.94 7.76
CA ALA A 572 11.84 14.11 7.19
C ALA A 572 11.83 14.34 5.66
N GLY A 573 10.67 14.39 5.01
CA GLY A 573 10.54 14.47 3.55
C GLY A 573 11.19 13.29 2.82
N SER A 574 11.35 12.16 3.50
CA SER A 574 12.13 11.00 3.06
C SER A 574 11.24 9.95 2.40
N TYR A 575 10.88 10.18 1.13
CA TYR A 575 9.99 9.31 0.36
C TYR A 575 10.72 8.26 -0.48
N GLY A 576 11.95 7.88 -0.10
CA GLY A 576 12.80 6.94 -0.84
C GLY A 576 13.51 7.51 -2.07
N THR A 577 14.25 6.65 -2.78
CA THR A 577 15.10 7.03 -3.93
C THR A 577 14.30 7.41 -5.17
N SER A 578 14.87 8.22 -6.07
CA SER A 578 14.27 8.56 -7.37
C SER A 578 14.04 7.33 -8.25
N PHE A 579 13.03 7.37 -9.12
CA PHE A 579 12.78 6.32 -10.12
C PHE A 579 13.68 6.41 -11.36
N SER A 580 14.76 7.20 -11.32
CA SER A 580 15.67 7.40 -12.46
C SER A 580 16.32 6.11 -12.95
N ALA A 581 16.88 5.30 -12.05
CA ALA A 581 17.50 4.02 -12.39
C ALA A 581 16.46 3.00 -12.89
N TRP A 582 15.27 3.00 -12.28
CA TRP A 582 14.14 2.18 -12.69
C TRP A 582 13.67 2.54 -14.11
N ALA A 583 13.53 3.84 -14.41
CA ALA A 583 13.11 4.33 -15.72
C ALA A 583 14.20 4.15 -16.78
N ALA A 584 15.47 4.33 -16.40
CA ALA A 584 16.61 4.10 -17.28
C ALA A 584 16.65 2.65 -17.77
N ALA A 585 16.42 1.67 -16.90
CA ALA A 585 16.37 0.26 -17.29
C ALA A 585 15.25 -0.04 -18.32
N ILE A 586 14.05 0.54 -18.14
CA ILE A 586 12.96 0.41 -19.11
C ILE A 586 13.36 1.09 -20.43
N LEU A 587 13.95 2.28 -20.37
CA LEU A 587 14.39 2.99 -21.58
C LEU A 587 15.50 2.21 -22.30
N ASP A 588 16.48 1.65 -21.60
CA ASP A 588 17.53 0.82 -22.21
C ASP A 588 16.95 -0.43 -22.87
N GLU A 589 15.89 -1.00 -22.29
CA GLU A 589 15.24 -2.18 -22.81
C GLU A 589 14.37 -1.90 -24.05
N TYR A 590 13.56 -0.84 -24.02
CA TYR A 590 12.51 -0.60 -25.02
C TYR A 590 12.74 0.60 -25.94
N SER A 591 13.84 1.35 -25.83
CA SER A 591 14.06 2.55 -26.68
C SER A 591 14.57 2.29 -28.10
N ILE A 592 14.90 1.04 -28.42
CA ILE A 592 15.40 0.61 -29.73
C ILE A 592 14.57 -0.55 -30.26
N GLU A 593 14.52 -0.68 -31.58
CA GLU A 593 13.87 -1.82 -32.23
C GLU A 593 14.59 -3.13 -31.90
N ARG A 594 13.81 -4.16 -31.56
CA ARG A 594 14.34 -5.51 -31.25
C ARG A 594 13.63 -6.56 -32.07
N SER A 595 14.39 -7.44 -32.69
CA SER A 595 13.87 -8.65 -33.32
C SER A 595 13.71 -9.75 -32.28
N GLY A 596 12.55 -10.42 -32.28
CA GLY A 596 12.31 -11.61 -31.47
C GLY A 596 10.92 -12.18 -31.68
N PRO A 597 10.61 -13.31 -31.03
CA PRO A 597 9.26 -13.88 -31.07
C PRO A 597 8.26 -12.94 -30.37
N LYS A 598 7.18 -12.60 -31.07
CA LYS A 598 6.03 -11.84 -30.55
C LYS A 598 4.88 -12.75 -30.19
N SER A 599 4.55 -13.68 -31.08
CA SER A 599 3.54 -14.70 -30.81
C SER A 599 3.89 -16.01 -31.48
N ILE A 600 3.51 -17.11 -30.84
CA ILE A 600 3.64 -18.45 -31.38
C ILE A 600 2.35 -19.22 -31.16
N THR A 601 2.03 -20.12 -32.08
CA THR A 601 0.92 -21.07 -31.90
C THR A 601 1.50 -22.46 -31.75
N ILE A 602 1.14 -23.16 -30.68
CA ILE A 602 1.54 -24.54 -30.42
C ILE A 602 0.36 -25.45 -30.79
N PRO A 603 0.41 -26.20 -31.91
CA PRO A 603 -0.53 -27.29 -32.15
C PRO A 603 -0.26 -28.43 -31.16
N VAL A 604 -1.32 -28.96 -30.53
CA VAL A 604 -1.20 -30.03 -29.55
C VAL A 604 -1.64 -31.36 -30.15
N ASP A 605 -0.65 -32.16 -30.55
CA ASP A 605 -0.87 -33.44 -31.23
C ASP A 605 -0.78 -34.63 -30.27
N THR A 606 0.06 -34.55 -29.24
CA THR A 606 0.29 -35.64 -28.28
C THR A 606 -0.28 -35.35 -26.89
N ASP A 607 -0.57 -36.41 -26.12
CA ASP A 607 -1.05 -36.27 -24.73
C ASP A 607 0.03 -35.69 -23.79
N ALA A 608 1.32 -35.94 -24.07
CA ALA A 608 2.43 -35.35 -23.31
C ALA A 608 2.50 -33.83 -23.52
N GLN A 609 2.36 -33.37 -24.77
CA GLN A 609 2.26 -31.94 -25.09
C GLN A 609 1.03 -31.32 -24.44
N TRP A 610 -0.10 -32.03 -24.40
CA TRP A 610 -1.31 -31.54 -23.74
C TRP A 610 -1.10 -31.34 -22.24
N ALA A 611 -0.44 -32.30 -21.57
CA ALA A 611 -0.10 -32.20 -20.17
C ALA A 611 0.86 -31.06 -19.83
N LEU A 612 1.75 -30.68 -20.76
CA LEU A 612 2.66 -29.53 -20.59
C LEU A 612 1.94 -28.21 -20.88
N VAL A 613 1.32 -28.08 -22.06
CA VAL A 613 0.66 -26.86 -22.52
C VAL A 613 -0.49 -26.45 -21.59
N SER A 614 -1.27 -27.41 -21.09
CA SER A 614 -2.35 -27.14 -20.13
C SER A 614 -1.86 -26.57 -18.79
N LYS A 615 -0.57 -26.72 -18.47
CA LYS A 615 0.02 -26.19 -17.24
C LYS A 615 0.54 -24.77 -17.37
N LEU A 616 0.72 -24.26 -18.60
CA LEU A 616 1.29 -22.96 -18.87
C LEU A 616 0.42 -21.84 -18.31
N GLU A 617 1.09 -20.89 -17.68
CA GLU A 617 0.45 -19.72 -17.08
C GLU A 617 1.11 -18.42 -17.55
N VAL A 618 0.42 -17.32 -17.33
CA VAL A 618 0.95 -15.99 -17.60
C VAL A 618 2.15 -15.72 -16.69
N LEU A 619 3.20 -15.08 -17.21
CA LEU A 619 4.51 -14.84 -16.62
C LEU A 619 5.44 -16.05 -16.51
N ASP A 620 5.02 -17.24 -16.92
CA ASP A 620 5.93 -18.39 -17.04
C ASP A 620 6.98 -18.12 -18.11
N ALA A 621 8.23 -18.50 -17.81
CA ALA A 621 9.32 -18.38 -18.77
C ALA A 621 9.32 -19.56 -19.73
N ILE A 622 9.43 -19.30 -21.02
CA ILE A 622 9.59 -20.31 -22.06
C ILE A 622 10.79 -19.99 -22.94
N VAL A 623 11.39 -21.02 -23.51
CA VAL A 623 12.46 -20.91 -24.49
C VAL A 623 11.87 -21.11 -25.87
N VAL A 624 12.08 -20.15 -26.77
CA VAL A 624 11.69 -20.24 -28.17
C VAL A 624 12.95 -20.34 -29.01
N ARG A 625 13.16 -21.49 -29.65
CA ARG A 625 14.27 -21.73 -30.57
C ARG A 625 13.79 -21.46 -31.98
N PHE A 626 14.49 -20.56 -32.67
CA PHE A 626 14.20 -20.22 -34.06
C PHE A 626 15.51 -20.11 -34.82
N ARG A 627 15.67 -20.96 -35.85
CA ARG A 627 16.87 -21.00 -36.70
C ARG A 627 18.18 -21.09 -35.90
N GLY A 628 18.19 -21.91 -34.84
CA GLY A 628 19.35 -22.13 -33.98
C GLY A 628 19.61 -21.04 -32.92
N VAL A 629 18.80 -19.97 -32.87
CA VAL A 629 18.88 -18.94 -31.82
C VAL A 629 17.81 -19.19 -30.76
N SER A 630 18.22 -19.19 -29.49
CA SER A 630 17.32 -19.33 -28.34
C SER A 630 16.90 -17.97 -27.80
N TYR A 631 15.60 -17.74 -27.71
CA TYR A 631 15.00 -16.57 -27.08
C TYR A 631 14.26 -17.01 -25.82
N VAL A 632 14.63 -16.48 -24.67
CA VAL A 632 13.82 -16.65 -23.46
C VAL A 632 12.79 -15.54 -23.42
N ARG A 633 11.52 -15.92 -23.27
CA ARG A 633 10.40 -15.00 -23.17
C ARG A 633 9.47 -15.44 -22.05
N ARG A 634 8.84 -14.48 -21.40
CA ARG A 634 7.77 -14.76 -20.44
C ARG A 634 6.44 -14.54 -21.12
N ILE A 635 5.50 -15.46 -20.89
CA ILE A 635 4.20 -15.41 -21.55
C ILE A 635 3.40 -14.23 -20.99
N ARG A 636 2.90 -13.35 -21.87
CA ARG A 636 2.05 -12.20 -21.49
C ARG A 636 0.57 -12.49 -21.64
N ARG A 637 0.24 -13.35 -22.60
CA ARG A 637 -1.10 -13.86 -22.84
C ARG A 637 -1.06 -15.30 -23.29
N VAL A 638 -1.89 -16.12 -22.66
CA VAL A 638 -2.12 -17.52 -23.03
C VAL A 638 -3.55 -17.63 -23.52
N THR A 639 -3.75 -18.20 -24.71
CA THR A 639 -5.08 -18.51 -25.22
C THR A 639 -5.17 -19.97 -25.63
N HIS A 640 -6.04 -20.74 -24.98
CA HIS A 640 -6.34 -22.09 -25.44
C HIS A 640 -7.60 -22.07 -26.30
N LYS A 641 -7.49 -22.53 -27.54
CA LYS A 641 -8.61 -22.76 -28.44
C LYS A 641 -8.80 -24.26 -28.60
N ILE A 642 -9.98 -24.73 -28.20
CA ILE A 642 -10.31 -26.14 -28.15
C ILE A 642 -11.64 -26.33 -28.88
N SER A 643 -11.60 -27.11 -29.95
CA SER A 643 -12.79 -27.63 -30.61
C SER A 643 -12.92 -29.12 -30.25
N PRO A 644 -13.98 -29.55 -29.55
CA PRO A 644 -14.15 -30.96 -29.17
C PRO A 644 -14.21 -31.87 -30.41
N GLY A 645 -13.30 -32.84 -30.51
CA GLY A 645 -13.12 -33.68 -31.70
C GLY A 645 -12.33 -33.03 -32.85
N GLY A 646 -11.70 -31.88 -32.60
CA GLY A 646 -10.87 -31.13 -33.55
C GLY A 646 -9.48 -30.80 -33.00
N LEU A 647 -8.82 -29.82 -33.63
CA LEU A 647 -7.48 -29.37 -33.26
C LEU A 647 -7.49 -28.64 -31.91
N ARG A 648 -6.53 -28.97 -31.06
CA ARG A 648 -6.20 -28.23 -29.83
C ARG A 648 -5.03 -27.31 -30.13
N LYS A 649 -5.16 -26.03 -29.81
CA LYS A 649 -4.10 -25.04 -30.04
C LYS A 649 -3.93 -24.15 -28.83
N ALA A 650 -2.69 -23.87 -28.46
CA ALA A 650 -2.35 -22.81 -27.53
C ALA A 650 -1.65 -21.67 -28.29
N LEU A 651 -2.21 -20.48 -28.20
CA LEU A 651 -1.60 -19.26 -28.71
C LEU A 651 -0.92 -18.55 -27.55
N LEU A 652 0.39 -18.36 -27.66
CA LEU A 652 1.21 -17.65 -26.68
C LEU A 652 1.64 -16.32 -27.28
N ARG A 653 1.44 -15.24 -26.53
CA ARG A 653 1.91 -13.91 -26.89
C ARG A 653 2.89 -13.38 -25.86
N PHE A 654 3.90 -12.67 -26.33
CA PHE A 654 5.01 -12.10 -25.55
C PHE A 654 5.06 -10.57 -25.60
N ASP A 655 4.29 -9.97 -26.51
CA ASP A 655 4.14 -8.52 -26.63
C ASP A 655 3.49 -7.91 -25.39
N VAL A 656 3.91 -6.68 -25.05
CA VAL A 656 3.47 -5.98 -23.84
C VAL A 656 2.32 -5.05 -24.21
N THR A 657 1.15 -5.23 -23.60
CA THR A 657 -0.04 -4.41 -23.81
C THR A 657 -0.56 -3.80 -22.51
N GLY A 658 -1.35 -2.72 -22.58
CA GLY A 658 -2.09 -2.20 -21.43
C GLY A 658 -1.25 -1.90 -20.19
N GLU A 659 -1.63 -2.46 -19.05
CA GLU A 659 -1.00 -2.27 -17.73
C GLU A 659 0.01 -3.37 -17.35
N GLN A 660 0.53 -4.12 -18.32
CA GLN A 660 1.51 -5.20 -18.10
C GLN A 660 2.87 -4.68 -17.63
N VAL A 661 3.67 -5.54 -16.98
CA VAL A 661 4.98 -5.17 -16.42
C VAL A 661 6.05 -5.06 -17.48
N TYR A 662 6.91 -4.05 -17.35
CA TYR A 662 8.03 -3.80 -18.26
C TYR A 662 9.38 -4.27 -17.69
N TRP A 663 9.41 -4.72 -16.44
CA TRP A 663 10.58 -5.32 -15.79
C TRP A 663 10.36 -6.83 -15.73
N LEU A 664 11.15 -7.60 -16.48
CA LEU A 664 11.20 -9.06 -16.34
C LEU A 664 12.60 -9.44 -15.84
N PRO A 665 12.71 -10.46 -14.97
CA PRO A 665 14.01 -10.96 -14.55
C PRO A 665 14.68 -11.72 -15.69
N ASP A 666 16.00 -11.57 -15.80
CA ASP A 666 16.82 -12.39 -16.68
C ASP A 666 16.67 -13.86 -16.28
N THR A 667 16.31 -14.70 -17.25
CA THR A 667 16.08 -16.13 -17.02
C THR A 667 17.08 -16.92 -17.88
N PRO A 668 17.92 -17.78 -17.28
CA PRO A 668 18.97 -18.48 -18.01
C PRO A 668 18.38 -19.48 -19.01
N VAL A 669 19.03 -19.62 -20.16
CA VAL A 669 18.65 -20.61 -21.18
C VAL A 669 19.12 -22.00 -20.73
N PRO A 670 18.22 -23.00 -20.60
CA PRO A 670 18.63 -24.38 -20.39
C PRO A 670 19.46 -24.89 -21.58
N LEU A 671 20.57 -25.54 -21.26
CA LEU A 671 21.41 -26.23 -22.24
C LEU A 671 20.63 -27.44 -22.76
N ILE A 672 20.56 -27.61 -24.09
CA ILE A 672 20.08 -28.88 -24.66
C ILE A 672 21.09 -29.95 -24.25
N THR A 673 20.65 -30.96 -23.48
CA THR A 673 21.33 -32.25 -23.46
C THR A 673 21.14 -32.88 -24.83
N LEU A 674 22.08 -32.64 -25.76
CA LEU A 674 22.18 -33.39 -26.99
C LEU A 674 22.36 -34.87 -26.60
N GLY A 675 21.35 -35.70 -26.87
CA GLY A 675 21.45 -37.14 -26.70
C GLY A 675 22.66 -37.67 -27.45
N ASP A 676 23.53 -38.40 -26.74
CA ASP A 676 24.73 -39.07 -27.25
C ASP A 676 25.60 -38.21 -28.18
N THR A 677 26.13 -37.11 -27.65
CA THR A 677 27.47 -36.69 -28.12
C THR A 677 28.49 -37.44 -27.29
N ASP A 678 29.20 -38.33 -27.97
CA ASP A 678 30.24 -39.24 -27.52
C ASP A 678 30.94 -38.82 -26.21
N ALA A 679 31.01 -39.76 -25.28
CA ALA A 679 31.63 -39.61 -23.97
C ALA A 679 33.13 -39.32 -24.12
N GLY A 680 33.49 -38.04 -24.20
CA GLY A 680 34.88 -37.69 -24.47
C GLY A 680 35.22 -36.22 -24.32
N THR A 681 34.75 -35.52 -23.28
CA THR A 681 35.46 -34.39 -22.63
C THR A 681 34.66 -33.89 -21.42
N ILE A 682 34.83 -34.61 -20.30
CA ILE A 682 34.46 -34.12 -18.98
C ILE A 682 35.50 -33.06 -18.59
N PHE A 683 35.04 -31.94 -18.01
CA PHE A 683 35.80 -30.83 -17.40
C PHE A 683 36.09 -29.58 -18.27
N ALA A 684 35.07 -28.76 -18.54
CA ALA A 684 35.07 -27.29 -18.30
C ALA A 684 33.79 -26.62 -18.87
N PRO A 685 33.16 -25.65 -18.18
CA PRO A 685 32.02 -24.91 -18.73
C PRO A 685 32.52 -23.84 -19.71
N SER A 686 32.31 -24.02 -21.02
CA SER A 686 32.64 -22.98 -21.99
C SER A 686 31.54 -21.92 -22.07
N LYS A 687 31.85 -20.71 -21.62
CA LYS A 687 31.16 -19.49 -22.05
C LYS A 687 31.72 -19.06 -23.42
N GLY A 688 30.88 -19.06 -24.45
CA GLY A 688 31.07 -18.22 -25.64
C GLY A 688 31.74 -18.86 -26.87
N LEU A 689 31.14 -18.54 -28.02
CA LEU A 689 31.67 -18.55 -29.39
C LEU A 689 31.98 -19.91 -30.04
N VAL A 690 31.00 -20.40 -30.80
CA VAL A 690 31.24 -21.31 -31.93
C VAL A 690 31.39 -20.44 -33.18
N ASP A 691 32.63 -20.21 -33.61
CA ASP A 691 32.93 -19.67 -34.94
C ASP A 691 32.94 -20.83 -35.95
N GLY A 692 32.24 -20.64 -37.07
CA GLY A 692 32.09 -21.63 -38.14
C GLY A 692 33.29 -21.61 -39.07
N GLY A 693 34.33 -22.38 -38.74
CA GLY A 693 35.48 -22.61 -39.61
C GLY A 693 35.28 -23.79 -40.58
N HIS A 694 35.73 -23.61 -41.84
CA HIS A 694 35.71 -24.62 -42.89
C HIS A 694 36.56 -25.87 -42.54
N PRO A 695 36.22 -27.06 -43.06
CA PRO A 695 36.80 -28.35 -42.64
C PRO A 695 38.27 -28.61 -43.03
N ASP A 696 38.96 -27.65 -43.67
CA ASP A 696 40.25 -27.92 -44.32
C ASP A 696 41.46 -27.21 -43.68
N ASP A 697 41.27 -26.37 -42.65
CA ASP A 697 42.40 -25.68 -42.01
C ASP A 697 43.02 -26.52 -40.90
N THR A 698 44.24 -26.98 -41.16
CA THR A 698 45.10 -27.66 -40.20
C THR A 698 46.03 -26.66 -39.51
N VAL A 699 46.17 -26.84 -38.19
CA VAL A 699 47.36 -26.62 -37.35
C VAL A 699 47.30 -25.49 -36.28
N THR A 700 47.32 -25.97 -35.02
CA THR A 700 47.91 -25.45 -33.76
C THR A 700 47.30 -24.26 -33.00
N HIS A 701 46.63 -24.61 -31.90
CA HIS A 701 46.41 -23.78 -30.73
C HIS A 701 47.75 -23.38 -30.06
N LEU A 702 47.96 -22.08 -29.87
CA LEU A 702 48.86 -21.51 -28.87
C LEU A 702 48.00 -20.71 -27.90
N LEU A 703 47.78 -21.29 -26.72
CA LEU A 703 47.29 -20.59 -25.53
C LEU A 703 48.42 -19.67 -25.05
N ASP A 704 48.25 -18.36 -25.19
CA ASP A 704 48.96 -17.36 -24.38
C ASP A 704 47.99 -16.78 -23.36
N GLY A 705 48.40 -16.82 -22.09
CA GLY A 705 47.62 -16.42 -20.94
C GLY A 705 47.90 -14.97 -20.54
N GLY A 706 46.84 -14.21 -20.31
CA GLY A 706 46.87 -12.95 -19.56
C GLY A 706 45.53 -12.74 -18.85
N THR A 707 45.44 -13.12 -17.58
CA THR A 707 45.46 -12.24 -16.37
C THR A 707 44.22 -11.39 -16.15
N LEU A 708 43.37 -11.95 -15.27
CA LEU A 708 42.36 -11.41 -14.32
C LEU A 708 41.40 -10.29 -14.75
#